data_AF-A0A4R4TXB9-F1
#
_entry.id   AF-A0A4R4TXB9-F1
#
_cell.length_a   1.000
_cell.length_b   1.000
_cell.length_c   1.000
_cell.angle_alpha   90.00
_cell.angle_beta   90.00
_cell.angle_gamma   90.00
#
_symmetry.space_group_name_H-M   'P 1'
#
loop_
_entity.id
_entity.type
_entity.pdbx_description
1 polymer ?
#
loop_
_entity_poly.entity_id
_entity_poly.type
_entity_poly.pdbx_seq_one_letter_code
_entity_poly.pdbx_strand_id
1 'polypeptide(L)'
;MSRTLFRHRRLTPTLAAAALLIGTLVATPAHAGPRPSSTGAAVDVYTAELTPAQVKVLNGSGLDRENVRIAKGSKEGSVRVEAVMSTAQAAALNGQGLGLTVKKVDGKDARQRAKAATTGVFRPYSGPGNIHEELLKVAADHPSIATAVDIGESGEGKPITAVKVTKGGERDRGRHKKPVVVYQAAQHAREWITPEMVRRLLHHYVGGYGTDAEITKIVDTTELWFVPVINPDGYDLTFEDGFRLWRKNTRDNNGDGQITGGDGVDLNRNFPYKWGYDNEGSSPQPANETYRGPSPGSEPETKAQTDLYKKVRPKYLINYHSAAELLLHGVGWQALTRSPDDVIHDALLGDIDNPAVPGYVPQLGAQLYTTNGDTDGQADNVHGALSITPEMATCQAAAESDPDDQWEPGDCGSGFEFPDDETLIQKEFEKNLPFALSVGKSAHNPDEPVSSVGRTAPDFETDGFGTSYGRSQEVASVIRRSLRHKRLNYRINGGRVHSAPVREWRGGERYGDENDTYYGEFRGKVRSQRPGDKVEAWFTGWKGRERVESKHFTYGVRDQKRADVLVIADEDYTGVNPTYPPGTDQPRYAQQYADLVKAARHKPLVWDIDKDGVPHDLGVLKHFKAVVWYLGDNRLTQDEADEPVRSVIGDFPDSQVADRAKDLVLNVRSYLNEGGKLLHAGETTGYTGPLGQANGGGIYYGLKGHPERPCVITTSFRDDCELLSDDFFQYYLGAYARQHVGAPTGFTGTKSPFDGVDAGLPGTSTNPLNEAGGFQVTSTALPKEDFPQFDSWKIGDYTGAAAPTEPVEGEWYVAGPHQDSAYRRLTRTIDLTDVTAAQAPTLQAQVAYSTETGFDNVIVEAHTAGAGDWTTLPDKNGHTSTTVPQQCEQGYYLDMHPFLGHYLTGGNPCGNTGTSGAWNALTGNSNGWVPVAFDLSAYAGKQVEVSFAYVSDPFTGGTGLFIDDTKLTTSDGELDAEGFETGLGPWSIQGAPEGSPGNAEEFVRSEALIDSVSSVATRDTILFGFGLEQAEPSDQRTLVARALRHLLR
;
A
#
# COMPACT_ATOMS: atom_id res chain seq x y z
N MET A 1 4.01 28.97 44.04
CA MET A 1 4.30 28.06 45.18
C MET A 1 5.30 27.01 44.70
N SER A 2 6.28 26.71 45.55
CA SER A 2 7.55 26.02 45.34
C SER A 2 7.58 24.79 44.44
N ARG A 3 8.73 24.58 43.78
CA ARG A 3 9.59 23.40 44.04
C ARG A 3 11.04 23.65 43.62
N THR A 4 11.90 22.90 44.28
CA THR A 4 13.25 23.23 44.78
C THR A 4 14.36 22.62 43.93
N LEU A 5 15.55 23.25 43.98
CA LEU A 5 16.86 22.78 43.48
C LEU A 5 17.37 21.53 44.22
N PHE A 6 18.19 20.67 43.59
CA PHE A 6 19.64 20.53 43.89
C PHE A 6 20.39 19.54 42.96
N ARG A 7 21.68 19.86 42.79
CA ARG A 7 22.78 19.30 41.95
C ARG A 7 23.35 17.95 42.39
N HIS A 8 24.08 17.29 41.47
CA HIS A 8 25.52 16.87 41.50
C HIS A 8 25.73 15.69 40.51
N ARG A 9 26.87 15.37 39.88
CA ARG A 9 28.27 15.85 39.81
C ARG A 9 28.92 15.19 38.56
N ARG A 10 29.99 15.81 38.05
CA ARG A 10 30.88 15.33 36.97
C ARG A 10 31.63 14.04 37.34
N LEU A 11 32.01 13.25 36.34
CA LEU A 11 33.32 12.57 36.24
C LEU A 11 33.69 12.35 34.75
N THR A 12 34.94 12.66 34.41
CA THR A 12 35.63 12.38 33.15
C THR A 12 36.82 11.47 33.49
N PRO A 13 37.25 10.56 32.61
CA PRO A 13 38.67 10.44 32.30
C PRO A 13 38.91 10.24 30.78
N THR A 14 39.67 11.12 30.12
CA THR A 14 41.10 10.97 29.70
C THR A 14 41.43 9.83 28.74
N LEU A 15 41.92 10.26 27.57
CA LEU A 15 42.59 9.51 26.50
C LEU A 15 43.79 8.67 26.98
N ALA A 16 44.04 7.57 26.26
CA ALA A 16 45.38 7.07 25.99
C ALA A 16 45.46 6.57 24.53
N ALA A 17 46.28 7.24 23.73
CA ALA A 17 46.72 6.80 22.41
C ALA A 17 48.24 6.55 22.48
N ALA A 18 48.69 5.42 21.95
CA ALA A 18 50.05 5.13 21.51
C ALA A 18 50.03 3.77 20.78
N ALA A 19 50.81 3.45 19.76
CA ALA A 19 51.58 4.14 18.73
C ALA A 19 52.31 3.00 18.00
N LEU A 20 52.35 2.96 16.66
CA LEU A 20 53.52 2.47 15.93
C LEU A 20 53.51 2.93 14.47
N LEU A 21 54.70 3.30 14.03
CA LEU A 21 55.06 4.20 12.95
C LEU A 21 55.84 3.44 11.86
N ILE A 22 55.66 3.90 10.62
CA ILE A 22 56.61 3.98 9.49
C ILE A 22 56.91 2.71 8.68
N GLY A 23 56.63 2.83 7.37
CA GLY A 23 57.27 2.07 6.30
C GLY A 23 56.84 2.55 4.92
N THR A 24 57.38 3.68 4.45
CA THR A 24 57.25 4.16 3.06
C THR A 24 57.90 3.21 2.06
N LEU A 25 57.14 2.65 1.13
CA LEU A 25 57.65 2.03 -0.10
C LEU A 25 56.78 2.46 -1.29
N VAL A 26 57.47 2.96 -2.30
CA VAL A 26 56.95 3.47 -3.58
C VAL A 26 56.19 2.37 -4.31
N ALA A 27 54.89 2.55 -4.52
CA ALA A 27 54.11 1.79 -5.50
C ALA A 27 53.90 2.65 -6.74
N THR A 28 54.40 2.15 -7.87
CA THR A 28 54.16 2.64 -9.23
C THR A 28 52.66 2.84 -9.53
N PRO A 29 52.27 3.68 -10.51
CA PRO A 29 50.87 3.81 -10.89
C PRO A 29 50.39 2.45 -11.39
N ALA A 30 49.60 1.76 -10.56
CA ALA A 30 48.80 0.65 -11.04
C ALA A 30 47.87 1.24 -12.10
N HIS A 31 48.08 0.81 -13.34
CA HIS A 31 47.18 1.13 -14.43
C HIS A 31 45.77 0.79 -13.96
N ALA A 32 44.88 1.79 -14.00
CA ALA A 32 43.45 1.55 -13.84
C ALA A 32 43.07 0.47 -14.86
N GLY A 33 42.86 -0.76 -14.38
CA GLY A 33 42.11 -1.73 -15.15
C GLY A 33 40.72 -1.13 -15.41
N PRO A 34 40.10 -1.42 -16.57
CA PRO A 34 38.73 -0.98 -16.80
C PRO A 34 37.86 -1.45 -15.63
N ARG A 35 37.04 -0.54 -15.08
CA ARG A 35 35.97 -0.88 -14.13
C ARG A 35 35.24 -2.12 -14.69
N PRO A 36 35.05 -3.19 -13.91
CA PRO A 36 34.13 -4.25 -14.30
C PRO A 36 32.77 -3.61 -14.60
N SER A 37 32.12 -4.04 -15.68
CA SER A 37 30.77 -3.57 -16.01
C SER A 37 29.83 -3.82 -14.83
N SER A 38 29.06 -2.82 -14.44
CA SER A 38 28.03 -2.82 -13.38
C SER A 38 26.82 -3.71 -13.73
N THR A 39 27.05 -4.96 -14.10
CA THR A 39 26.01 -5.91 -14.52
C THR A 39 24.98 -6.23 -13.44
N GLY A 40 25.22 -5.85 -12.19
CA GLY A 40 24.27 -6.00 -11.06
C GLY A 40 23.42 -4.78 -10.71
N ALA A 41 23.61 -3.62 -11.36
CA ALA A 41 22.94 -2.36 -10.99
C ALA A 41 21.73 -2.01 -11.88
N ALA A 42 21.43 -2.81 -12.90
CA ALA A 42 20.55 -2.39 -13.98
C ALA A 42 19.06 -2.66 -13.71
N VAL A 43 18.29 -1.58 -13.58
CA VAL A 43 16.85 -1.55 -13.78
C VAL A 43 16.56 -1.45 -15.29
N ASP A 44 15.71 -2.31 -15.82
CA ASP A 44 15.29 -2.32 -17.23
C ASP A 44 13.78 -2.56 -17.32
N VAL A 45 13.22 -2.48 -18.54
CA VAL A 45 11.83 -2.88 -18.79
C VAL A 45 11.81 -4.33 -19.19
N TYR A 46 11.04 -5.13 -18.46
CA TYR A 46 10.82 -6.53 -18.75
C TYR A 46 9.42 -6.73 -19.31
N THR A 47 9.27 -7.63 -20.29
CA THR A 47 7.98 -7.95 -20.89
C THR A 47 7.77 -9.45 -20.99
N ALA A 48 6.53 -9.88 -20.77
CA ALA A 48 6.11 -11.27 -20.86
C ALA A 48 4.68 -11.39 -21.36
N GLU A 49 4.32 -12.57 -21.86
CA GLU A 49 2.93 -12.98 -22.08
C GLU A 49 2.50 -13.87 -20.91
N LEU A 50 1.66 -13.36 -20.03
CA LEU A 50 1.24 -14.00 -18.78
C LEU A 50 -0.21 -14.52 -18.86
N THR A 51 -0.44 -15.70 -18.30
CA THR A 51 -1.76 -16.23 -17.96
C THR A 51 -2.31 -15.54 -16.71
N PRO A 52 -3.62 -15.64 -16.40
CA PRO A 52 -4.19 -15.05 -15.18
C PRO A 52 -3.50 -15.53 -13.89
N ALA A 53 -3.08 -16.79 -13.84
CA ALA A 53 -2.31 -17.32 -12.71
C ALA A 53 -0.93 -16.65 -12.57
N GLN A 54 -0.22 -16.41 -13.68
CA GLN A 54 1.07 -15.70 -13.67
C GLN A 54 0.92 -14.20 -13.39
N VAL A 55 -0.21 -13.59 -13.73
CA VAL A 55 -0.52 -12.20 -13.35
C VAL A 55 -0.68 -12.08 -11.84
N LYS A 56 -1.36 -13.04 -11.18
CA LYS A 56 -1.47 -13.09 -9.72
C LYS A 56 -0.10 -13.10 -9.04
N VAL A 57 0.81 -13.89 -9.62
CA VAL A 57 2.19 -14.04 -9.18
C VAL A 57 2.98 -12.73 -9.36
N LEU A 58 2.87 -12.07 -10.52
CA LEU A 58 3.42 -10.73 -10.73
C LEU A 58 2.91 -9.71 -9.70
N ASN A 59 1.62 -9.76 -9.38
CA ASN A 59 0.99 -8.78 -8.48
C ASN A 59 1.34 -9.02 -7.00
N GLY A 60 1.71 -10.25 -6.62
CA GLY A 60 2.24 -10.57 -5.29
C GLY A 60 3.69 -10.16 -5.08
N SER A 61 4.38 -9.68 -6.13
CA SER A 61 5.84 -9.52 -6.12
C SER A 61 6.41 -8.34 -5.36
N GLY A 62 5.54 -7.50 -4.78
CA GLY A 62 5.96 -6.26 -4.11
C GLY A 62 6.61 -5.23 -5.04
N LEU A 63 6.56 -5.45 -6.38
CA LEU A 63 6.90 -4.43 -7.35
C LEU A 63 6.01 -3.21 -7.13
N ASP A 64 6.62 -2.02 -7.23
CA ASP A 64 5.85 -0.77 -7.25
C ASP A 64 4.86 -0.85 -8.41
N ARG A 65 3.59 -0.56 -8.12
CA ARG A 65 2.47 -0.82 -9.02
C ARG A 65 2.56 0.05 -10.27
N GLU A 66 3.11 1.26 -10.15
CA GLU A 66 3.40 2.18 -11.27
C GLU A 66 4.44 1.64 -12.25
N ASN A 67 5.20 0.64 -11.84
CA ASN A 67 6.17 0.02 -12.72
C ASN A 67 5.55 -1.05 -13.60
N VAL A 68 4.29 -1.47 -13.40
CA VAL A 68 3.64 -2.59 -14.12
C VAL A 68 2.51 -2.11 -15.03
N ARG A 69 2.53 -2.55 -16.29
CA ARG A 69 1.46 -2.31 -17.27
C ARG A 69 0.98 -3.61 -17.89
N ILE A 70 -0.30 -3.68 -18.19
CA ILE A 70 -0.90 -4.83 -18.88
C ILE A 70 -1.52 -4.39 -20.21
N ALA A 71 -1.43 -5.26 -21.20
CA ALA A 71 -2.07 -5.09 -22.49
C ALA A 71 -2.65 -6.42 -22.94
N LYS A 72 -3.57 -6.37 -23.91
CA LYS A 72 -4.12 -7.59 -24.51
C LYS A 72 -2.98 -8.45 -25.07
N GLY A 73 -2.92 -9.71 -24.65
CA GLY A 73 -1.92 -10.67 -25.10
C GLY A 73 -2.15 -11.13 -26.55
N SER A 74 -1.10 -11.69 -27.13
CA SER A 74 -1.13 -12.30 -28.46
C SER A 74 -1.83 -13.66 -28.51
N LYS A 75 -2.08 -14.29 -27.35
CA LYS A 75 -2.80 -15.55 -27.20
C LYS A 75 -4.15 -15.32 -26.50
N GLU A 76 -5.14 -16.13 -26.85
CA GLU A 76 -6.44 -16.09 -26.19
C GLU A 76 -6.28 -16.43 -24.70
N GLY A 77 -6.71 -15.52 -23.81
CA GLY A 77 -6.59 -15.66 -22.36
C GLY A 77 -5.25 -15.26 -21.75
N SER A 78 -4.30 -14.66 -22.50
CA SER A 78 -3.07 -14.07 -21.93
C SER A 78 -3.11 -12.53 -21.92
N VAL A 79 -2.37 -11.91 -21.01
CA VAL A 79 -1.95 -10.50 -21.09
C VAL A 79 -0.50 -10.41 -21.53
N ARG A 80 -0.17 -9.37 -22.29
CA ARG A 80 1.20 -8.89 -22.34
C ARG A 80 1.44 -7.97 -21.15
N VAL A 81 2.44 -8.27 -20.35
CA VAL A 81 2.91 -7.42 -19.25
C VAL A 81 4.16 -6.68 -19.67
N GLU A 82 4.30 -5.44 -19.22
CA GLU A 82 5.55 -4.70 -19.22
C GLU A 82 5.81 -4.19 -17.80
N ALA A 83 6.98 -4.46 -17.24
CA ALA A 83 7.28 -4.12 -15.85
C ALA A 83 8.72 -3.58 -15.67
N VAL A 84 8.86 -2.44 -15.00
CA VAL A 84 10.15 -1.78 -14.71
C VAL A 84 10.72 -2.32 -13.42
N MET A 85 11.85 -3.02 -13.50
CA MET A 85 12.42 -3.68 -12.32
C MET A 85 13.92 -3.94 -12.50
N SER A 86 14.61 -4.20 -11.39
CA SER A 86 16.00 -4.64 -11.42
C SER A 86 16.14 -5.99 -12.12
N THR A 87 17.33 -6.26 -12.65
CA THR A 87 17.64 -7.59 -13.22
C THR A 87 17.48 -8.71 -12.20
N ALA A 88 17.74 -8.41 -10.92
CA ALA A 88 17.38 -9.30 -9.83
C ALA A 88 15.85 -9.52 -9.85
N GLN A 89 15.04 -8.50 -9.60
CA GLN A 89 13.56 -8.64 -9.56
C GLN A 89 12.94 -9.29 -10.82
N ALA A 90 13.56 -9.18 -12.00
CA ALA A 90 13.08 -9.90 -13.17
C ALA A 90 13.50 -11.36 -13.20
N ALA A 91 14.73 -11.67 -12.77
CA ALA A 91 15.17 -13.04 -12.54
C ALA A 91 14.26 -13.72 -11.52
N ALA A 92 13.82 -12.99 -10.48
CA ALA A 92 12.77 -13.39 -9.55
C ALA A 92 11.50 -13.86 -10.18
N LEU A 93 11.00 -13.08 -11.11
CA LEU A 93 9.63 -13.22 -11.55
C LEU A 93 9.58 -14.21 -12.70
N ASN A 94 10.65 -14.28 -13.50
CA ASN A 94 10.98 -15.46 -14.30
C ASN A 94 11.09 -16.71 -13.44
N GLY A 95 11.78 -16.51 -12.33
CA GLY A 95 11.77 -17.22 -11.07
C GLY A 95 10.36 -17.42 -10.46
N GLN A 96 9.24 -17.11 -11.11
CA GLN A 96 7.87 -17.49 -10.70
C GLN A 96 7.03 -18.02 -11.87
N GLY A 97 7.69 -18.21 -13.02
CA GLY A 97 7.14 -18.81 -14.22
C GLY A 97 6.71 -17.73 -15.20
N LEU A 98 7.04 -16.46 -14.99
CA LEU A 98 6.49 -15.36 -15.79
C LEU A 98 7.15 -15.23 -17.17
N GLY A 99 8.37 -15.74 -17.39
CA GLY A 99 9.00 -15.65 -18.71
C GLY A 99 9.24 -14.21 -19.21
N LEU A 100 9.40 -13.27 -18.27
CA LEU A 100 9.87 -11.90 -18.43
C LEU A 100 11.22 -11.83 -19.16
N THR A 101 11.22 -11.17 -20.30
CA THR A 101 12.45 -10.87 -21.05
C THR A 101 12.64 -9.38 -21.12
N VAL A 102 13.88 -8.91 -21.13
CA VAL A 102 14.15 -7.49 -21.37
C VAL A 102 13.46 -7.08 -22.66
N LYS A 103 12.56 -6.10 -22.55
CA LYS A 103 11.83 -5.56 -23.68
C LYS A 103 12.84 -4.90 -24.62
N LYS A 104 12.85 -5.35 -25.87
CA LYS A 104 13.68 -4.78 -26.92
C LYS A 104 12.81 -4.15 -27.98
N VAL A 105 13.16 -2.93 -28.35
CA VAL A 105 12.61 -2.22 -29.50
C VAL A 105 13.77 -2.00 -30.47
N ASP A 106 13.61 -2.45 -31.71
CA ASP A 106 14.67 -2.50 -32.73
C ASP A 106 15.99 -3.13 -32.25
N GLY A 107 15.87 -4.19 -31.44
CA GLY A 107 17.01 -4.96 -30.93
C GLY A 107 17.77 -4.30 -29.77
N LYS A 108 17.33 -3.13 -29.29
CA LYS A 108 17.91 -2.40 -28.15
C LYS A 108 16.98 -2.42 -26.93
N ASP A 109 17.55 -2.57 -25.74
CA ASP A 109 16.80 -2.41 -24.48
C ASP A 109 16.58 -0.93 -24.11
N ALA A 110 15.77 -0.65 -23.08
CA ALA A 110 15.44 0.71 -22.67
C ALA A 110 16.72 1.54 -22.41
N ARG A 111 17.66 0.98 -21.65
CA ARG A 111 18.94 1.63 -21.32
C ARG A 111 19.75 2.00 -22.58
N GLN A 112 19.85 1.08 -23.54
CA GLN A 112 20.55 1.29 -24.81
C GLN A 112 19.83 2.28 -25.73
N ARG A 113 18.50 2.35 -25.67
CA ARG A 113 17.69 3.28 -26.45
C ARG A 113 17.78 4.68 -25.92
N ALA A 114 17.68 4.88 -24.61
CA ALA A 114 17.89 6.18 -23.98
C ALA A 114 19.26 6.77 -24.29
N LYS A 115 20.31 5.94 -24.41
CA LYS A 115 21.64 6.40 -24.85
C LYS A 115 21.71 6.77 -26.34
N ALA A 116 20.87 6.17 -27.18
CA ALA A 116 20.86 6.37 -28.63
C ALA A 116 19.89 7.48 -29.08
N ALA A 117 18.89 7.81 -28.28
CA ALA A 117 17.99 8.94 -28.46
C ALA A 117 18.75 10.22 -28.08
N THR A 118 19.42 10.85 -29.04
CA THR A 118 20.11 12.12 -28.81
C THR A 118 19.63 13.16 -29.82
N THR A 119 18.63 13.95 -29.43
CA THR A 119 18.51 15.32 -29.95
C THR A 119 19.17 16.32 -29.00
N GLY A 120 19.43 15.92 -27.75
CA GLY A 120 20.26 16.61 -26.77
C GLY A 120 19.49 17.61 -25.91
N VAL A 121 18.17 17.45 -25.74
CA VAL A 121 17.34 18.34 -24.92
C VAL A 121 17.54 18.04 -23.44
N PHE A 122 17.40 16.76 -23.05
CA PHE A 122 17.69 16.32 -21.69
C PHE A 122 19.20 16.40 -21.41
N ARG A 123 19.56 17.01 -20.28
CA ARG A 123 20.95 17.28 -19.90
C ARG A 123 21.17 16.92 -18.43
N PRO A 124 22.38 16.47 -18.05
CA PRO A 124 22.70 16.21 -16.66
C PRO A 124 22.59 17.48 -15.80
N TYR A 125 22.52 17.30 -14.48
CA TYR A 125 22.57 18.41 -13.54
C TYR A 125 23.99 18.99 -13.45
N SER A 126 25.01 18.13 -13.53
CA SER A 126 26.43 18.49 -13.43
C SER A 126 27.19 18.42 -14.77
N GLY A 127 28.39 19.03 -14.83
CA GLY A 127 29.27 19.07 -16.03
C GLY A 127 29.08 20.28 -16.96
N PRO A 128 29.85 20.42 -18.05
CA PRO A 128 29.74 21.61 -18.91
C PRO A 128 28.39 21.70 -19.66
N GLY A 129 27.73 22.87 -19.63
CA GLY A 129 26.46 23.11 -20.33
C GLY A 129 25.23 22.47 -19.66
N ASN A 130 25.39 22.04 -18.41
CA ASN A 130 24.39 21.35 -17.60
C ASN A 130 23.23 22.27 -17.15
N ILE A 131 22.28 21.69 -16.42
CA ILE A 131 21.15 22.44 -15.83
C ILE A 131 21.63 23.45 -14.76
N HIS A 132 22.57 23.09 -13.89
CA HIS A 132 23.04 23.96 -12.80
C HIS A 132 23.68 25.28 -13.31
N GLU A 133 24.59 25.23 -14.28
CA GLU A 133 25.22 26.37 -14.93
C GLU A 133 24.18 27.28 -15.59
N GLU A 134 23.13 26.69 -16.19
CA GLU A 134 22.01 27.44 -16.75
C GLU A 134 21.22 28.20 -15.68
N LEU A 135 20.94 27.58 -14.53
CA LEU A 135 20.25 28.26 -13.42
C LEU A 135 21.06 29.46 -12.90
N LEU A 136 22.37 29.28 -12.73
CA LEU A 136 23.28 30.36 -12.35
C LEU A 136 23.29 31.48 -13.40
N LYS A 137 23.31 31.11 -14.68
CA LYS A 137 23.31 32.07 -15.79
C LYS A 137 21.99 32.86 -15.86
N VAL A 138 20.84 32.20 -15.75
CA VAL A 138 19.52 32.87 -15.76
C VAL A 138 19.44 33.88 -14.61
N ALA A 139 19.89 33.51 -13.41
CA ALA A 139 19.92 34.44 -12.28
C ALA A 139 20.84 35.65 -12.54
N ALA A 140 22.03 35.40 -13.12
CA ALA A 140 23.01 36.46 -13.42
C ALA A 140 22.55 37.40 -14.55
N ASP A 141 21.83 36.89 -15.55
CA ASP A 141 21.33 37.67 -16.68
C ASP A 141 20.08 38.50 -16.31
N HIS A 142 19.33 38.09 -15.28
CA HIS A 142 18.10 38.75 -14.81
C HIS A 142 18.15 39.23 -13.34
N PRO A 143 19.19 39.95 -12.88
CA PRO A 143 19.43 40.21 -11.45
C PRO A 143 18.40 41.15 -10.79
N SER A 144 17.57 41.83 -11.58
CA SER A 144 16.47 42.67 -11.08
C SER A 144 15.30 41.86 -10.51
N ILE A 145 15.20 40.58 -10.90
CA ILE A 145 14.10 39.69 -10.52
C ILE A 145 14.54 38.29 -10.08
N ALA A 146 15.68 37.79 -10.56
CA ALA A 146 16.12 36.41 -10.32
C ALA A 146 17.30 36.35 -9.34
N THR A 147 17.38 35.26 -8.56
CA THR A 147 18.48 34.98 -7.64
C THR A 147 18.66 33.48 -7.51
N ALA A 148 19.86 32.97 -7.77
CA ALA A 148 20.20 31.58 -7.49
C ALA A 148 20.45 31.39 -5.99
N VAL A 149 19.88 30.33 -5.41
CA VAL A 149 19.95 30.04 -3.99
C VAL A 149 20.14 28.54 -3.81
N ASP A 150 21.26 28.15 -3.22
CA ASP A 150 21.46 26.77 -2.77
C ASP A 150 20.58 26.52 -1.55
N ILE A 151 19.69 25.54 -1.64
CA ILE A 151 18.75 25.17 -0.57
C ILE A 151 19.32 24.09 0.35
N GLY A 152 20.40 23.44 -0.07
CA GLY A 152 21.13 22.41 0.65
C GLY A 152 22.17 21.76 -0.26
N GLU A 153 22.71 20.63 0.20
CA GLU A 153 23.64 19.78 -0.54
C GLU A 153 23.08 18.35 -0.59
N SER A 154 23.41 17.60 -1.64
CA SER A 154 23.08 16.18 -1.78
C SER A 154 24.01 15.27 -0.96
N GLY A 155 23.75 13.96 -0.98
CA GLY A 155 24.61 12.94 -0.36
C GLY A 155 26.07 13.00 -0.80
N GLU A 156 26.33 13.32 -2.07
CA GLU A 156 27.67 13.49 -2.65
C GLU A 156 28.22 14.92 -2.54
N GLY A 157 27.47 15.83 -1.90
CA GLY A 157 27.88 17.23 -1.67
C GLY A 157 27.63 18.17 -2.85
N LYS A 158 26.76 17.81 -3.80
CA LYS A 158 26.37 18.71 -4.90
C LYS A 158 25.36 19.72 -4.37
N PRO A 159 25.47 21.02 -4.74
CA PRO A 159 24.50 22.01 -4.32
C PRO A 159 23.13 21.70 -4.94
N ILE A 160 22.07 21.77 -4.15
CA ILE A 160 20.69 21.71 -4.65
C ILE A 160 20.25 23.15 -4.87
N THR A 161 20.23 23.58 -6.12
CA THR A 161 20.06 25.00 -6.48
C THR A 161 18.64 25.32 -6.89
N ALA A 162 18.06 26.35 -6.26
CA ALA A 162 16.81 26.97 -6.67
C ALA A 162 17.05 28.32 -7.36
N VAL A 163 16.17 28.73 -8.27
CA VAL A 163 16.09 30.12 -8.74
C VAL A 163 14.87 30.78 -8.15
N LYS A 164 15.08 31.79 -7.30
CA LYS A 164 14.03 32.65 -6.77
C LYS A 164 13.73 33.77 -7.77
N VAL A 165 12.50 33.88 -8.24
CA VAL A 165 12.03 34.94 -9.14
C VAL A 165 10.98 35.81 -8.44
N THR A 166 11.31 37.08 -8.21
CA THR A 166 10.41 38.10 -7.67
C THR A 166 10.93 39.50 -7.94
N LYS A 167 10.04 40.48 -8.09
CA LYS A 167 10.46 41.89 -8.22
C LYS A 167 11.36 42.32 -7.07
N GLY A 168 12.57 42.79 -7.42
CA GLY A 168 13.59 43.24 -6.48
C GLY A 168 14.78 42.29 -6.35
N GLY A 169 14.70 41.07 -6.91
CA GLY A 169 15.78 40.08 -6.95
C GLY A 169 16.40 39.86 -5.57
N GLU A 170 17.72 39.93 -5.48
CA GLU A 170 18.47 39.78 -4.22
C GLU A 170 18.12 40.82 -3.14
N ARG A 171 17.64 42.00 -3.54
CA ARG A 171 17.28 43.07 -2.60
C ARG A 171 15.97 42.77 -1.89
N ASP A 172 15.12 41.94 -2.50
CA ASP A 172 13.95 41.38 -1.85
C ASP A 172 14.41 40.31 -0.86
N ARG A 173 14.41 40.67 0.43
CA ARG A 173 14.77 39.78 1.53
C ARG A 173 13.54 39.10 2.16
N GLY A 174 12.46 38.91 1.42
CA GLY A 174 11.19 38.40 1.96
C GLY A 174 10.54 39.34 3.00
N ARG A 175 10.92 40.63 2.97
CA ARG A 175 10.40 41.64 3.92
C ARG A 175 9.00 42.13 3.57
N HIS A 176 8.59 41.91 2.33
CA HIS A 176 7.24 42.18 1.83
C HIS A 176 6.47 40.86 1.90
N LYS A 177 5.26 40.87 2.48
CA LYS A 177 4.40 39.69 2.71
C LYS A 177 3.84 39.07 1.41
N LYS A 178 4.67 38.94 0.37
CA LYS A 178 4.29 38.29 -0.89
C LYS A 178 4.03 36.81 -0.60
N PRO A 179 2.97 36.21 -1.17
CA PRO A 179 2.81 34.77 -1.10
C PRO A 179 3.93 34.08 -1.90
N VAL A 180 4.25 32.85 -1.50
CA VAL A 180 5.31 32.05 -2.12
C VAL A 180 4.70 30.88 -2.87
N VAL A 181 5.24 30.56 -4.04
CA VAL A 181 4.97 29.32 -4.78
C VAL A 181 6.30 28.62 -5.05
N VAL A 182 6.34 27.31 -4.81
CA VAL A 182 7.49 26.47 -5.13
C VAL A 182 7.09 25.52 -6.25
N TYR A 183 7.87 25.49 -7.33
CA TYR A 183 7.81 24.48 -8.38
C TYR A 183 9.11 23.67 -8.31
N GLN A 184 9.00 22.37 -8.10
CA GLN A 184 10.13 21.46 -8.00
C GLN A 184 9.92 20.19 -8.82
N ALA A 185 11.02 19.49 -9.12
CA ALA A 185 11.05 18.32 -10.00
C ALA A 185 12.24 17.40 -9.71
N ALA A 186 12.24 16.23 -10.38
CA ALA A 186 13.26 15.19 -10.28
C ALA A 186 13.65 14.86 -8.83
N GLN A 187 12.62 14.64 -8.02
CA GLN A 187 12.78 13.95 -6.74
C GLN A 187 13.07 12.46 -6.97
N HIS A 188 12.44 11.86 -7.99
CA HIS A 188 12.91 10.61 -8.58
C HIS A 188 13.78 10.89 -9.81
N ALA A 189 14.89 10.16 -9.92
CA ALA A 189 15.93 10.48 -10.89
C ALA A 189 15.54 10.17 -12.36
N ARG A 190 14.82 9.09 -12.62
CA ARG A 190 14.43 8.65 -13.98
C ARG A 190 13.43 9.54 -14.70
N GLU A 191 12.83 10.52 -14.02
CA GLU A 191 11.68 11.30 -14.48
C GLU A 191 12.11 12.55 -15.28
N TRP A 192 12.83 12.33 -16.38
CA TRP A 192 13.56 13.37 -17.14
C TRP A 192 12.70 14.50 -17.72
N ILE A 193 11.40 14.30 -17.91
CA ILE A 193 10.50 15.36 -18.38
C ILE A 193 10.25 16.44 -17.31
N THR A 194 10.42 16.09 -16.03
CA THR A 194 10.06 16.99 -14.92
C THR A 194 11.03 18.16 -14.72
N PRO A 195 12.37 18.01 -14.82
CA PRO A 195 13.28 19.16 -14.81
C PRO A 195 13.04 20.11 -16.00
N GLU A 196 12.67 19.56 -17.16
CA GLU A 196 12.36 20.33 -18.35
C GLU A 196 11.13 21.22 -18.15
N MET A 197 10.08 20.69 -17.51
CA MET A 197 8.90 21.45 -17.13
C MET A 197 9.26 22.65 -16.24
N VAL A 198 10.02 22.41 -15.17
CA VAL A 198 10.37 23.46 -14.20
C VAL A 198 11.36 24.48 -14.79
N ARG A 199 12.36 24.05 -15.58
CA ARG A 199 13.31 24.99 -16.21
C ARG A 199 12.62 25.85 -17.27
N ARG A 200 11.75 25.28 -18.11
CA ARG A 200 11.03 26.03 -19.15
C ARG A 200 10.05 27.01 -18.52
N LEU A 201 9.42 26.63 -17.41
CA LEU A 201 8.58 27.53 -16.63
C LEU A 201 9.38 28.72 -16.06
N LEU A 202 10.57 28.46 -15.50
CA LEU A 202 11.50 29.53 -15.08
C LEU A 202 11.78 30.50 -16.23
N HIS A 203 12.17 29.98 -17.41
CA HIS A 203 12.43 30.79 -18.61
C HIS A 203 11.22 31.59 -19.07
N HIS A 204 10.03 30.98 -19.02
CA HIS A 204 8.77 31.64 -19.37
C HIS A 204 8.52 32.87 -18.47
N TYR A 205 8.70 32.72 -17.16
CA TYR A 205 8.52 33.84 -16.22
C TYR A 205 9.57 34.95 -16.40
N VAL A 206 10.86 34.61 -16.55
CA VAL A 206 11.91 35.64 -16.70
C VAL A 206 11.86 36.32 -18.07
N GLY A 207 11.54 35.59 -19.14
CA GLY A 207 11.44 36.10 -20.50
C GLY A 207 10.17 36.94 -20.74
N GLY A 208 9.07 36.61 -20.05
CA GLY A 208 7.82 37.37 -20.09
C GLY A 208 7.79 38.61 -19.18
N TYR A 209 8.75 38.75 -18.26
CA TYR A 209 8.74 39.87 -17.32
C TYR A 209 8.98 41.21 -18.03
N GLY A 210 8.05 42.15 -17.87
CA GLY A 210 8.07 43.47 -18.49
C GLY A 210 7.43 43.53 -19.88
N THR A 211 7.06 42.39 -20.47
CA THR A 211 6.45 42.29 -21.80
C THR A 211 5.04 41.70 -21.73
N ASP A 212 4.86 40.61 -20.97
CA ASP A 212 3.56 40.00 -20.69
C ASP A 212 2.98 40.56 -19.39
N ALA A 213 1.73 41.06 -19.45
CA ALA A 213 1.09 41.73 -18.33
C ALA A 213 0.70 40.78 -17.18
N GLU A 214 0.35 39.52 -17.49
CA GLU A 214 -0.01 38.50 -16.50
C GLU A 214 1.26 38.05 -15.75
N ILE A 215 2.30 37.66 -16.48
CA ILE A 215 3.60 37.25 -15.92
C ILE A 215 4.20 38.38 -15.08
N THR A 216 4.21 39.61 -15.60
CA THR A 216 4.72 40.78 -14.88
C THR A 216 3.98 40.99 -13.57
N LYS A 217 2.65 40.83 -13.57
CA LYS A 217 1.84 40.95 -12.35
C LYS A 217 2.16 39.86 -11.33
N ILE A 218 2.33 38.61 -11.76
CA ILE A 218 2.70 37.51 -10.86
C ILE A 218 4.06 37.79 -10.24
N VAL A 219 5.10 38.06 -11.02
CA VAL A 219 6.47 38.33 -10.52
C VAL A 219 6.52 39.57 -9.62
N ASP A 220 5.72 40.60 -9.91
CA ASP A 220 5.64 41.81 -9.09
C ASP A 220 5.05 41.55 -7.70
N THR A 221 4.15 40.57 -7.58
CA THR A 221 3.30 40.39 -6.39
C THR A 221 3.55 39.08 -5.63
N THR A 222 4.26 38.12 -6.22
CA THR A 222 4.52 36.77 -5.70
C THR A 222 6.04 36.51 -5.65
N GLU A 223 6.46 35.59 -4.81
CA GLU A 223 7.82 35.03 -4.82
C GLU A 223 7.75 33.60 -5.35
N LEU A 224 8.36 33.36 -6.51
CA LEU A 224 8.36 32.06 -7.19
C LEU A 224 9.72 31.39 -6.98
N TRP A 225 9.73 30.12 -6.59
CA TRP A 225 10.94 29.31 -6.46
C TRP A 225 10.88 28.16 -7.46
N PHE A 226 11.95 28.03 -8.25
CA PHE A 226 12.10 26.95 -9.22
C PHE A 226 13.25 26.06 -8.81
N VAL A 227 12.99 24.78 -8.53
CA VAL A 227 13.99 23.77 -8.14
C VAL A 227 13.93 22.60 -9.12
N PRO A 228 14.59 22.70 -10.29
CA PRO A 228 14.42 21.70 -11.35
C PRO A 228 14.91 20.29 -10.98
N VAL A 229 15.90 20.18 -10.09
CA VAL A 229 16.47 18.89 -9.71
C VAL A 229 16.67 18.84 -8.20
N ILE A 230 15.82 18.06 -7.52
CA ILE A 230 15.90 17.80 -6.07
C ILE A 230 16.92 16.70 -5.75
N ASN A 231 17.03 15.69 -6.62
CA ASN A 231 17.93 14.55 -6.49
C ASN A 231 19.09 14.64 -7.51
N PRO A 232 20.06 15.56 -7.35
CA PRO A 232 21.11 15.77 -8.35
C PRO A 232 22.04 14.55 -8.47
N ASP A 233 22.22 13.76 -7.42
CA ASP A 233 23.08 12.58 -7.44
C ASP A 233 22.45 11.46 -8.27
N GLY A 234 21.21 11.10 -7.95
CA GLY A 234 20.47 10.10 -8.73
C GLY A 234 20.23 10.57 -10.16
N TYR A 235 19.88 11.85 -10.37
CA TYR A 235 19.63 12.38 -11.72
C TYR A 235 20.87 12.30 -12.60
N ASP A 236 22.04 12.74 -12.12
CA ASP A 236 23.29 12.59 -12.88
C ASP A 236 23.61 11.11 -13.17
N LEU A 237 23.39 10.22 -12.19
CA LEU A 237 23.61 8.78 -12.36
C LEU A 237 22.79 8.21 -13.52
N THR A 238 21.57 8.70 -13.78
CA THR A 238 20.75 8.21 -14.91
C THR A 238 21.32 8.50 -16.30
N PHE A 239 22.29 9.41 -16.42
CA PHE A 239 23.04 9.66 -17.67
C PHE A 239 24.24 8.72 -17.84
N GLU A 240 24.56 7.92 -16.82
CA GLU A 240 25.59 6.89 -16.90
C GLU A 240 25.06 5.59 -17.51
N ASP A 241 25.97 4.84 -18.13
CA ASP A 241 25.65 3.57 -18.79
C ASP A 241 25.07 2.57 -17.77
N GLY A 242 23.81 2.20 -17.96
CA GLY A 242 23.14 1.17 -17.17
C GLY A 242 22.10 1.67 -16.16
N PHE A 243 22.00 2.99 -15.95
CA PHE A 243 21.25 3.58 -14.83
C PHE A 243 20.04 4.42 -15.23
N ARG A 244 19.65 4.49 -16.51
CA ARG A 244 18.57 5.36 -17.00
C ARG A 244 17.26 5.28 -16.19
N LEU A 245 16.91 4.11 -15.68
CA LEU A 245 15.66 3.87 -14.94
C LEU A 245 15.84 3.94 -13.41
N TRP A 246 16.98 4.42 -12.92
CA TRP A 246 17.24 4.63 -11.49
C TRP A 246 16.26 5.64 -10.89
N ARG A 247 15.66 5.31 -9.74
CA ARG A 247 14.65 6.15 -9.07
C ARG A 247 15.20 6.93 -7.87
N LYS A 248 15.87 6.21 -6.96
CA LYS A 248 16.27 6.67 -5.61
C LYS A 248 17.42 7.71 -5.63
N ASN A 249 17.84 8.21 -4.47
CA ASN A 249 19.16 8.88 -4.37
C ASN A 249 20.30 7.83 -4.45
N THR A 250 21.57 8.23 -4.24
CA THR A 250 22.74 7.34 -4.36
C THR A 250 23.35 6.95 -3.02
N ARG A 251 22.56 6.96 -1.94
CA ARG A 251 23.04 6.54 -0.61
C ARG A 251 23.57 5.11 -0.64
N ASP A 252 24.86 4.92 -0.38
CA ASP A 252 25.46 3.60 -0.16
C ASP A 252 24.92 3.01 1.16
N ASN A 253 23.99 2.06 1.07
CA ASN A 253 23.26 1.51 2.21
C ASN A 253 24.10 0.47 2.96
N ASN A 254 25.03 -0.22 2.28
CA ASN A 254 25.85 -1.29 2.84
C ASN A 254 27.30 -0.86 3.16
N GLY A 255 27.73 0.30 2.67
CA GLY A 255 29.05 0.88 2.90
C GLY A 255 30.18 0.27 2.07
N ASP A 256 29.87 -0.42 0.95
CA ASP A 256 30.86 -1.11 0.11
C ASP A 256 31.49 -0.23 -0.99
N GLY A 257 31.00 1.01 -1.15
CA GLY A 257 31.48 1.99 -2.11
C GLY A 257 31.01 1.76 -3.56
N GLN A 258 30.03 0.88 -3.78
CA GLN A 258 29.39 0.64 -5.08
C GLN A 258 27.90 0.99 -5.00
N ILE A 259 27.34 1.46 -6.12
CA ILE A 259 25.89 1.72 -6.22
C ILE A 259 25.24 0.56 -6.96
N THR A 260 24.38 -0.16 -6.26
CA THR A 260 23.64 -1.34 -6.73
C THR A 260 22.14 -1.19 -6.42
N GLY A 261 21.29 -2.14 -6.82
CA GLY A 261 19.85 -2.07 -6.52
C GLY A 261 19.52 -2.01 -5.01
N GLY A 262 20.42 -2.46 -4.14
CA GLY A 262 20.30 -2.38 -2.68
C GLY A 262 20.51 -0.97 -2.11
N ASP A 263 20.99 -0.03 -2.92
CA ASP A 263 21.41 1.31 -2.51
C ASP A 263 20.38 2.37 -2.85
N GLY A 264 20.54 3.53 -2.25
CA GLY A 264 19.63 4.66 -2.36
C GLY A 264 18.42 4.56 -1.45
N VAL A 265 17.79 5.71 -1.25
CA VAL A 265 16.53 5.92 -0.52
C VAL A 265 15.55 6.62 -1.45
N ASP A 266 14.28 6.21 -1.41
CA ASP A 266 13.21 6.95 -2.06
C ASP A 266 12.94 8.25 -1.29
N LEU A 267 13.36 9.38 -1.87
CA LEU A 267 13.19 10.70 -1.27
C LEU A 267 11.72 11.03 -1.02
N ASN A 268 10.78 10.48 -1.81
CA ASN A 268 9.34 10.69 -1.67
C ASN A 268 8.67 9.66 -0.76
N ARG A 269 9.46 8.93 0.05
CA ARG A 269 9.02 8.11 1.19
C ARG A 269 9.76 8.48 2.48
N ASN A 270 10.67 9.46 2.44
CA ASN A 270 11.56 9.78 3.54
C ASN A 270 11.07 10.93 4.43
N PHE A 271 9.96 11.61 4.13
CA PHE A 271 9.50 12.73 4.96
C PHE A 271 8.92 12.27 6.30
N PRO A 272 9.03 13.08 7.38
CA PRO A 272 8.54 12.69 8.70
C PRO A 272 7.02 12.51 8.84
N TYR A 273 6.21 13.21 8.04
CA TYR A 273 4.76 13.10 8.13
C TYR A 273 4.30 11.68 7.76
N LYS A 274 3.69 10.98 8.71
CA LYS A 274 3.22 9.59 8.58
C LYS A 274 4.31 8.62 8.06
N TRP A 275 5.59 8.91 8.29
CA TRP A 275 6.69 8.03 7.87
C TRP A 275 6.52 6.63 8.46
N GLY A 276 6.49 5.60 7.61
CA GLY A 276 6.30 4.22 8.07
C GLY A 276 5.05 4.06 8.93
N TYR A 277 3.96 4.73 8.55
CA TYR A 277 2.66 4.60 9.23
C TYR A 277 2.18 3.14 9.27
N ASP A 278 2.50 2.39 8.22
CA ASP A 278 2.44 0.94 8.09
C ASP A 278 3.61 0.48 7.18
N ASN A 279 3.56 -0.75 6.70
CA ASN A 279 4.47 -1.28 5.68
C ASN A 279 3.83 -1.35 4.28
N GLU A 280 2.75 -0.60 4.04
CA GLU A 280 2.18 -0.38 2.72
C GLU A 280 2.64 0.99 2.19
N GLY A 281 2.82 1.12 0.88
CA GLY A 281 3.16 2.40 0.25
C GLY A 281 4.60 2.86 0.42
N SER A 282 5.34 2.31 1.38
CA SER A 282 6.79 2.44 1.51
C SER A 282 7.37 1.18 2.16
N SER A 283 8.65 0.90 1.93
CA SER A 283 9.29 -0.34 2.41
C SER A 283 10.40 -0.06 3.42
N PRO A 284 10.56 -0.88 4.48
CA PRO A 284 11.75 -0.87 5.32
C PRO A 284 12.95 -1.61 4.70
N GLN A 285 12.79 -2.25 3.53
CA GLN A 285 13.83 -3.05 2.88
C GLN A 285 14.66 -2.21 1.90
N PRO A 286 15.99 -2.10 2.05
CA PRO A 286 16.87 -1.27 1.20
C PRO A 286 16.79 -1.56 -0.31
N ALA A 287 16.59 -2.83 -0.68
CA ALA A 287 16.50 -3.25 -2.08
C ALA A 287 15.18 -2.86 -2.77
N ASN A 288 14.18 -2.40 -2.03
CA ASN A 288 12.93 -1.96 -2.61
C ASN A 288 13.07 -0.54 -3.21
N GLU A 289 12.43 -0.29 -4.35
CA GLU A 289 12.42 1.02 -5.01
C GLU A 289 11.73 2.11 -4.16
N THR A 290 10.86 1.71 -3.22
CA THR A 290 10.17 2.58 -2.26
C THR A 290 10.79 2.55 -0.86
N TYR A 291 12.08 2.18 -0.75
CA TYR A 291 12.78 2.16 0.54
C TYR A 291 12.70 3.52 1.23
N ARG A 292 12.08 3.55 2.41
CA ARG A 292 11.78 4.78 3.18
C ARG A 292 12.99 5.39 3.89
N GLY A 293 14.14 4.74 3.83
CA GLY A 293 15.35 5.10 4.56
C GLY A 293 15.40 4.55 5.99
N PRO A 294 16.51 4.74 6.72
CA PRO A 294 16.70 4.22 8.07
C PRO A 294 15.93 4.98 9.16
N SER A 295 15.47 6.20 8.88
CA SER A 295 14.71 7.05 9.81
C SER A 295 14.01 8.18 9.05
N PRO A 296 12.93 8.78 9.59
CA PRO A 296 12.28 9.94 8.96
C PRO A 296 13.27 11.10 8.78
N GLY A 297 13.34 11.62 7.56
CA GLY A 297 14.22 12.70 7.15
C GLY A 297 15.69 12.33 7.21
N SER A 298 16.05 11.06 6.99
CA SER A 298 17.45 10.60 6.99
C SER A 298 18.29 11.23 5.88
N GLU A 299 17.68 11.58 4.75
CA GLU A 299 18.41 12.04 3.56
C GLU A 299 18.67 13.56 3.58
N PRO A 300 19.83 14.03 3.09
CA PRO A 300 20.14 15.46 3.05
C PRO A 300 19.26 16.23 2.05
N GLU A 301 18.84 15.61 0.94
CA GLU A 301 17.93 16.20 -0.04
C GLU A 301 16.54 16.44 0.57
N THR A 302 16.02 15.49 1.34
CA THR A 302 14.76 15.62 2.08
C THR A 302 14.86 16.73 3.12
N LYS A 303 16.00 16.84 3.84
CA LYS A 303 16.22 17.95 4.78
C LYS A 303 16.24 19.30 4.08
N ALA A 304 16.94 19.42 2.95
CA ALA A 304 17.00 20.66 2.16
C ALA A 304 15.61 21.16 1.76
N GLN A 305 14.74 20.25 1.31
CA GLN A 305 13.33 20.54 1.02
C GLN A 305 12.57 21.04 2.26
N THR A 306 12.61 20.30 3.37
CA THR A 306 11.89 20.70 4.60
C THR A 306 12.38 22.04 5.15
N ASP A 307 13.68 22.32 5.07
CA ASP A 307 14.27 23.60 5.49
C ASP A 307 13.84 24.74 4.58
N LEU A 308 13.75 24.50 3.26
CA LEU A 308 13.17 25.46 2.32
C LEU A 308 11.71 25.76 2.70
N TYR A 309 10.85 24.75 2.86
CA TYR A 309 9.42 24.93 3.16
C TYR A 309 9.21 25.68 4.46
N LYS A 310 9.99 25.35 5.48
CA LYS A 310 9.99 26.05 6.77
C LYS A 310 10.42 27.51 6.66
N LYS A 311 11.41 27.80 5.81
CA LYS A 311 11.97 29.13 5.58
C LYS A 311 11.01 30.03 4.80
N VAL A 312 10.44 29.53 3.70
CA VAL A 312 9.67 30.34 2.75
C VAL A 312 8.17 30.28 3.00
N ARG A 313 7.68 29.23 3.68
CA ARG A 313 6.26 28.99 4.00
C ARG A 313 5.37 29.12 2.76
N PRO A 314 5.52 28.18 1.80
CA PRO A 314 4.80 28.25 0.54
C PRO A 314 3.29 28.28 0.75
N LYS A 315 2.58 28.92 -0.18
CA LYS A 315 1.13 28.82 -0.32
C LYS A 315 0.72 27.65 -1.19
N TYR A 316 1.53 27.38 -2.20
CA TYR A 316 1.44 26.23 -3.07
C TYR A 316 2.82 25.61 -3.23
N LEU A 317 2.84 24.29 -3.30
CA LEU A 317 3.99 23.50 -3.71
C LEU A 317 3.56 22.59 -4.85
N ILE A 318 4.26 22.67 -5.98
CA ILE A 318 4.02 21.80 -7.13
C ILE A 318 5.24 20.90 -7.29
N ASN A 319 5.04 19.61 -7.11
CA ASN A 319 6.07 18.59 -7.19
C ASN A 319 5.87 17.77 -8.46
N TYR A 320 6.52 18.17 -9.56
CA TYR A 320 6.35 17.48 -10.84
C TYR A 320 7.03 16.10 -10.80
N HIS A 321 6.23 15.08 -11.09
CA HIS A 321 6.63 13.70 -11.24
C HIS A 321 6.29 13.18 -12.64
N SER A 322 6.71 11.96 -12.98
CA SER A 322 6.23 11.28 -14.19
C SER A 322 6.36 9.76 -14.00
N ALA A 323 5.50 8.92 -14.57
CA ALA A 323 4.51 9.26 -15.58
C ALA A 323 3.19 8.51 -15.38
N ALA A 324 2.08 9.21 -15.54
CA ALA A 324 0.74 8.62 -15.51
C ALA A 324 -0.37 9.52 -16.09
N GLU A 325 -0.09 10.80 -16.41
CA GLU A 325 -1.11 11.81 -16.71
C GLU A 325 -2.11 11.98 -15.55
N LEU A 326 -1.61 12.29 -14.35
CA LEU A 326 -2.43 12.50 -13.15
C LEU A 326 -2.17 13.87 -12.51
N LEU A 327 -3.16 14.40 -11.80
CA LEU A 327 -3.02 15.55 -10.90
C LEU A 327 -3.37 15.10 -9.48
N LEU A 328 -2.35 14.69 -8.72
CA LEU A 328 -2.52 14.14 -7.38
C LEU A 328 -2.49 15.23 -6.31
N HIS A 329 -3.26 15.05 -5.25
CA HIS A 329 -3.15 15.83 -4.02
C HIS A 329 -3.27 14.92 -2.78
N GLY A 330 -2.78 15.40 -1.64
CA GLY A 330 -2.86 14.65 -0.39
C GLY A 330 -4.31 14.38 0.06
N VAL A 331 -4.54 13.36 0.89
CA VAL A 331 -3.54 12.52 1.58
C VAL A 331 -3.13 11.27 0.80
N GLY A 332 -1.88 10.84 0.99
CA GLY A 332 -1.34 9.61 0.43
C GLY A 332 -1.59 8.35 1.28
N TRP A 333 -1.70 8.48 2.61
CA TRP A 333 -1.64 7.32 3.52
C TRP A 333 -2.97 6.60 3.74
N GLN A 334 -4.09 7.11 3.22
CA GLN A 334 -5.40 6.47 3.36
C GLN A 334 -6.30 6.76 2.17
N ALA A 335 -6.85 5.72 1.56
CA ALA A 335 -7.75 5.86 0.43
C ALA A 335 -9.12 6.41 0.83
N LEU A 336 -9.74 7.14 -0.11
CA LEU A 336 -11.10 7.68 0.03
C LEU A 336 -11.31 8.57 1.26
N THR A 337 -10.24 9.13 1.82
CA THR A 337 -10.31 10.08 2.95
C THR A 337 -10.26 11.49 2.40
N ARG A 338 -11.44 12.09 2.24
CA ARG A 338 -11.55 13.50 1.86
C ARG A 338 -11.14 14.42 2.99
N SER A 339 -10.59 15.56 2.61
CA SER A 339 -10.11 16.60 3.50
C SER A 339 -10.80 17.95 3.22
N PRO A 340 -10.80 18.91 4.16
CA PRO A 340 -11.45 20.19 3.95
C PRO A 340 -10.90 21.00 2.76
N ASP A 341 -9.59 21.00 2.53
CA ASP A 341 -8.97 21.76 1.45
C ASP A 341 -9.13 21.09 0.06
N ASP A 342 -9.69 19.87 -0.02
CA ASP A 342 -10.06 19.25 -1.31
C ASP A 342 -11.02 20.13 -2.12
N VAL A 343 -11.83 20.97 -1.46
CA VAL A 343 -12.69 21.97 -2.10
C VAL A 343 -11.90 22.93 -3.01
N ILE A 344 -10.64 23.19 -2.66
CA ILE A 344 -9.71 24.01 -3.46
C ILE A 344 -9.14 23.19 -4.61
N HIS A 345 -8.75 21.94 -4.35
CA HIS A 345 -8.23 21.01 -5.37
C HIS A 345 -9.27 20.75 -6.46
N ASP A 346 -10.51 20.45 -6.11
CA ASP A 346 -11.64 20.23 -7.04
C ASP A 346 -11.90 21.43 -7.97
N ALA A 347 -11.59 22.65 -7.50
CA ALA A 347 -11.71 23.86 -8.28
C ALA A 347 -10.47 24.12 -9.15
N LEU A 348 -9.27 23.96 -8.58
CA LEU A 348 -8.02 24.28 -9.25
C LEU A 348 -7.62 23.23 -10.30
N LEU A 349 -7.80 21.95 -9.99
CA LEU A 349 -7.37 20.81 -10.80
C LEU A 349 -8.38 20.40 -11.86
N GLY A 350 -9.64 20.81 -11.74
CA GLY A 350 -10.69 20.40 -12.66
C GLY A 350 -11.43 19.15 -12.19
N ASP A 351 -12.13 18.52 -13.12
CA ASP A 351 -12.67 17.16 -12.97
C ASP A 351 -12.18 16.31 -14.15
N ILE A 352 -12.54 15.03 -14.18
CA ILE A 352 -12.08 14.10 -15.21
C ILE A 352 -12.47 14.52 -16.64
N ASP A 353 -13.60 15.21 -16.81
CA ASP A 353 -14.09 15.64 -18.12
C ASP A 353 -13.40 16.93 -18.59
N ASN A 354 -13.00 17.78 -17.64
CA ASN A 354 -12.35 19.07 -17.91
C ASN A 354 -11.21 19.33 -16.91
N PRO A 355 -10.10 18.57 -17.01
CA PRO A 355 -8.96 18.70 -16.12
C PRO A 355 -8.13 19.95 -16.44
N ALA A 356 -7.45 20.50 -15.43
CA ALA A 356 -6.63 21.70 -15.57
C ALA A 356 -5.43 21.51 -16.50
N VAL A 357 -5.00 20.26 -16.69
CA VAL A 357 -4.05 19.80 -17.70
C VAL A 357 -4.80 18.79 -18.58
N PRO A 358 -5.06 19.09 -19.87
CA PRO A 358 -5.85 18.22 -20.74
C PRO A 358 -5.33 16.77 -20.76
N GLY A 359 -6.21 15.77 -20.69
CA GLY A 359 -5.82 14.36 -20.69
C GLY A 359 -5.35 13.82 -19.34
N TYR A 360 -5.16 14.66 -18.32
CA TYR A 360 -4.79 14.19 -16.98
C TYR A 360 -6.01 13.93 -16.10
N VAL A 361 -5.90 12.99 -15.15
CA VAL A 361 -6.97 12.70 -14.18
C VAL A 361 -6.65 13.31 -12.80
N PRO A 362 -7.47 14.23 -12.28
CA PRO A 362 -7.33 14.75 -10.92
C PRO A 362 -7.90 13.76 -9.90
N GLN A 363 -7.14 13.46 -8.84
CA GLN A 363 -7.55 12.49 -7.82
C GLN A 363 -6.74 12.63 -6.52
N LEU A 364 -7.22 11.97 -5.46
CA LEU A 364 -6.47 11.79 -4.22
C LEU A 364 -5.24 10.90 -4.49
N GLY A 365 -4.08 11.23 -3.91
CA GLY A 365 -2.85 10.44 -4.06
C GLY A 365 -3.05 8.97 -3.70
N ALA A 366 -3.74 8.69 -2.59
CA ALA A 366 -4.03 7.32 -2.14
C ALA A 366 -4.93 6.50 -3.10
N GLN A 367 -5.67 7.14 -4.01
CA GLN A 367 -6.45 6.44 -5.05
C GLN A 367 -5.58 5.87 -6.18
N LEU A 368 -4.33 6.35 -6.30
CA LEU A 368 -3.34 5.67 -7.13
C LEU A 368 -2.86 4.43 -6.37
N TYR A 369 -2.20 4.67 -5.24
CA TYR A 369 -1.89 3.69 -4.20
C TYR A 369 -1.53 4.42 -2.91
N THR A 370 -1.64 3.72 -1.77
CA THR A 370 -1.24 4.24 -0.47
C THR A 370 0.22 4.67 -0.52
N THR A 371 0.56 5.86 -0.03
CA THR A 371 1.93 6.35 0.16
C THR A 371 2.08 6.93 1.56
N ASN A 372 3.27 6.82 2.13
CA ASN A 372 3.56 7.39 3.44
C ASN A 372 4.99 7.95 3.46
N GLY A 373 5.20 9.02 4.25
CA GLY A 373 6.44 9.79 4.21
C GLY A 373 6.67 10.55 2.90
N ASP A 374 5.61 11.01 2.25
CA ASP A 374 5.64 11.71 0.96
C ASP A 374 5.73 13.25 1.09
N THR A 375 6.08 13.91 -0.01
CA THR A 375 6.21 15.37 -0.10
C THR A 375 4.87 16.08 0.14
N ASP A 376 3.76 15.59 -0.42
CA ASP A 376 2.46 16.26 -0.36
C ASP A 376 1.96 16.28 1.08
N GLY A 377 1.97 15.12 1.74
CA GLY A 377 1.64 15.00 3.16
C GLY A 377 2.46 15.96 4.05
N GLN A 378 3.76 16.08 3.82
CA GLN A 378 4.62 17.00 4.56
C GLN A 378 4.33 18.47 4.25
N ALA A 379 4.19 18.85 2.98
CA ALA A 379 3.99 20.23 2.56
C ALA A 379 2.64 20.78 3.04
N ASP A 380 1.56 20.00 2.86
CA ASP A 380 0.22 20.38 3.27
C ASP A 380 0.09 20.40 4.80
N ASN A 381 0.29 19.25 5.44
CA ASN A 381 -0.12 19.05 6.84
C ASN A 381 0.84 19.65 7.86
N VAL A 382 2.12 19.81 7.49
CA VAL A 382 3.14 20.37 8.40
C VAL A 382 3.45 21.83 8.07
N HIS A 383 3.37 22.22 6.79
CA HIS A 383 3.77 23.56 6.34
C HIS A 383 2.61 24.44 5.84
N GLY A 384 1.40 23.89 5.67
CA GLY A 384 0.20 24.63 5.25
C GLY A 384 0.24 25.11 3.79
N ALA A 385 1.03 24.41 2.96
CA ALA A 385 1.22 24.71 1.55
C ALA A 385 0.43 23.71 0.72
N LEU A 386 -0.56 24.18 -0.04
CA LEU A 386 -1.38 23.34 -0.92
C LEU A 386 -0.49 22.61 -1.93
N SER A 387 -0.30 21.30 -1.72
CA SER A 387 0.63 20.48 -2.48
C SER A 387 -0.10 19.70 -3.56
N ILE A 388 0.45 19.75 -4.77
CA ILE A 388 -0.07 19.02 -5.92
C ILE A 388 1.10 18.34 -6.62
N THR A 389 0.91 17.07 -6.98
CA THR A 389 1.85 16.27 -7.75
C THR A 389 1.26 15.97 -9.13
N PRO A 390 1.67 16.72 -10.18
CA PRO A 390 1.40 16.32 -11.55
C PRO A 390 2.29 15.14 -11.93
N GLU A 391 1.69 13.98 -12.23
CA GLU A 391 2.36 12.86 -12.87
C GLU A 391 2.31 13.07 -14.39
N MET A 392 3.43 13.49 -14.98
CA MET A 392 3.45 13.96 -16.36
C MET A 392 3.20 12.85 -17.40
N ALA A 393 3.13 13.23 -18.69
CA ALA A 393 2.83 12.27 -19.75
C ALA A 393 3.81 11.11 -19.83
N THR A 394 3.26 9.94 -20.15
CA THR A 394 4.04 8.75 -20.46
C THR A 394 4.68 8.88 -21.84
N CYS A 395 5.70 8.06 -22.13
CA CYS A 395 6.27 7.99 -23.49
C CYS A 395 5.20 7.78 -24.57
N GLN A 396 4.27 6.84 -24.32
CA GLN A 396 3.21 6.51 -25.28
C GLN A 396 2.30 7.69 -25.51
N ALA A 397 1.83 8.34 -24.44
CA ALA A 397 0.99 9.53 -24.55
C ALA A 397 1.71 10.68 -25.27
N ALA A 398 3.02 10.83 -25.05
CA ALA A 398 3.83 11.82 -25.75
C ALA A 398 3.93 11.52 -27.26
N ALA A 399 4.24 10.28 -27.64
CA ALA A 399 4.29 9.83 -29.03
C ALA A 399 2.94 9.98 -29.74
N GLU A 400 1.83 9.66 -29.06
CA GLU A 400 0.47 9.82 -29.62
C GLU A 400 0.04 11.29 -29.79
N SER A 401 0.73 12.23 -29.14
CA SER A 401 0.38 13.65 -29.17
C SER A 401 0.70 14.34 -30.50
N ASP A 402 1.55 13.74 -31.34
CA ASP A 402 1.88 14.23 -32.67
C ASP A 402 1.94 13.10 -33.71
N PRO A 403 0.82 12.78 -34.40
CA PRO A 403 0.81 11.69 -35.37
C PRO A 403 1.67 11.97 -36.62
N ASP A 404 2.18 13.20 -36.80
CA ASP A 404 3.04 13.58 -37.91
C ASP A 404 4.55 13.58 -37.54
N ASP A 405 4.90 13.24 -36.30
CA ASP A 405 6.28 13.16 -35.86
C ASP A 405 6.95 11.81 -36.22
N GLN A 406 8.16 11.58 -35.70
CA GLN A 406 8.94 10.37 -35.96
C GLN A 406 8.81 9.30 -34.86
N TRP A 407 8.10 9.58 -33.77
CA TRP A 407 8.01 8.74 -32.58
C TRP A 407 6.67 8.01 -32.57
N GLU A 408 6.70 6.70 -32.76
CA GLU A 408 5.49 5.88 -32.66
C GLU A 408 5.36 5.32 -31.23
N PRO A 409 4.14 5.00 -30.73
CA PRO A 409 3.98 4.38 -29.40
C PRO A 409 4.71 3.04 -29.27
N GLY A 410 4.89 2.33 -30.39
CA GLY A 410 5.72 1.12 -30.48
C GLY A 410 7.21 1.37 -30.19
N ASP A 411 7.65 2.62 -30.31
CA ASP A 411 8.99 3.10 -29.97
C ASP A 411 9.14 3.43 -28.48
N CYS A 412 8.17 3.13 -27.62
CA CYS A 412 8.34 3.35 -26.19
C CYS A 412 8.87 2.08 -25.51
N GLY A 413 10.05 2.16 -24.89
CA GLY A 413 10.60 1.06 -24.09
C GLY A 413 9.96 1.04 -22.69
N SER A 414 9.86 2.20 -22.04
CA SER A 414 9.19 2.44 -20.75
C SER A 414 8.22 3.62 -20.80
N GLY A 415 7.29 3.68 -19.83
CA GLY A 415 6.52 4.90 -19.56
C GLY A 415 7.38 6.10 -19.16
N PHE A 416 8.52 5.86 -18.50
CA PHE A 416 9.46 6.89 -18.02
C PHE A 416 10.48 7.35 -19.08
N GLU A 417 10.46 6.75 -20.28
CA GLU A 417 11.32 7.11 -21.40
C GLU A 417 10.65 8.15 -22.30
N PHE A 418 10.29 9.30 -21.73
CA PHE A 418 9.77 10.41 -22.55
C PHE A 418 10.74 10.69 -23.72
N PRO A 419 10.26 10.81 -24.98
CA PRO A 419 11.11 11.05 -26.13
C PRO A 419 12.00 12.29 -25.96
N ASP A 420 13.32 12.15 -26.17
CA ASP A 420 14.25 13.29 -26.24
C ASP A 420 14.02 14.04 -27.56
N ASP A 421 12.93 14.82 -27.63
CA ASP A 421 12.50 15.58 -28.79
C ASP A 421 11.99 16.97 -28.36
N GLU A 422 12.57 18.02 -28.93
CA GLU A 422 12.24 19.40 -28.58
C GLU A 422 10.76 19.72 -28.82
N THR A 423 10.14 19.18 -29.87
CA THR A 423 8.74 19.47 -30.21
C THR A 423 7.80 18.83 -29.19
N LEU A 424 8.03 17.55 -28.86
CA LEU A 424 7.21 16.83 -27.88
C LEU A 424 7.38 17.40 -26.46
N ILE A 425 8.62 17.68 -26.05
CA ILE A 425 8.91 18.29 -24.74
C ILE A 425 8.25 19.69 -24.65
N GLN A 426 8.31 20.48 -25.72
CA GLN A 426 7.66 21.79 -25.76
C GLN A 426 6.13 21.67 -25.70
N LYS A 427 5.52 20.73 -26.42
CA LYS A 427 4.07 20.46 -26.35
C LYS A 427 3.63 20.09 -24.94
N GLU A 428 4.37 19.22 -24.28
CA GLU A 428 4.07 18.79 -22.91
C GLU A 428 4.20 19.93 -21.89
N PHE A 429 5.20 20.81 -22.08
CA PHE A 429 5.32 22.05 -21.31
C PHE A 429 4.11 22.99 -21.52
N GLU A 430 3.72 23.21 -22.78
CA GLU A 430 2.58 24.07 -23.13
C GLU A 430 1.25 23.53 -22.60
N LYS A 431 1.08 22.20 -22.57
CA LYS A 431 -0.07 21.51 -21.99
C LYS A 431 -0.20 21.79 -20.48
N ASN A 432 0.91 21.84 -19.76
CA ASN A 432 0.95 22.09 -18.31
C ASN A 432 0.96 23.58 -17.92
N LEU A 433 1.34 24.47 -18.83
CA LEU A 433 1.53 25.89 -18.54
C LEU A 433 0.27 26.60 -17.98
N PRO A 434 -0.96 26.40 -18.50
CA PRO A 434 -2.16 27.03 -17.95
C PRO A 434 -2.40 26.70 -16.47
N PHE A 435 -2.15 25.46 -16.07
CA PHE A 435 -2.24 25.02 -14.68
C PHE A 435 -1.15 25.69 -13.83
N ALA A 436 0.11 25.69 -14.28
CA ALA A 436 1.21 26.33 -13.57
C ALA A 436 0.96 27.84 -13.33
N LEU A 437 0.46 28.56 -14.34
CA LEU A 437 0.09 29.99 -14.20
C LEU A 437 -1.11 30.17 -13.24
N SER A 438 -2.07 29.25 -13.24
CA SER A 438 -3.22 29.23 -12.33
C SER A 438 -2.79 29.15 -10.86
N VAL A 439 -1.80 28.33 -10.55
CA VAL A 439 -1.16 28.26 -9.22
C VAL A 439 -0.54 29.62 -8.84
N GLY A 440 0.25 30.21 -9.74
CA GLY A 440 0.90 31.51 -9.52
C GLY A 440 -0.10 32.64 -9.25
N LYS A 441 -1.25 32.62 -9.93
CA LYS A 441 -2.37 33.55 -9.72
C LYS A 441 -3.10 33.33 -8.40
N SER A 442 -3.26 32.07 -7.99
CA SER A 442 -4.02 31.67 -6.80
C SER A 442 -3.29 31.97 -5.49
N ALA A 443 -1.97 32.11 -5.52
CA ALA A 443 -1.12 32.27 -4.33
C ALA A 443 -1.57 33.37 -3.34
N HIS A 444 -2.22 34.46 -3.81
CA HIS A 444 -2.70 35.55 -2.94
C HIS A 444 -3.93 35.18 -2.13
N ASN A 445 -4.85 34.41 -2.72
CA ASN A 445 -6.08 33.96 -2.09
C ASN A 445 -6.26 32.46 -2.39
N PRO A 446 -5.51 31.57 -1.72
CA PRO A 446 -5.52 30.15 -2.06
C PRO A 446 -6.90 29.50 -1.89
N ASP A 447 -7.74 30.06 -1.01
CA ASP A 447 -9.11 29.62 -0.82
C ASP A 447 -10.02 30.04 -2.01
N GLU A 448 -9.65 31.04 -2.81
CA GLU A 448 -10.34 31.46 -4.04
C GLU A 448 -9.43 31.25 -5.26
N PRO A 449 -9.14 29.98 -5.63
CA PRO A 449 -8.20 29.69 -6.69
C PRO A 449 -8.68 30.22 -8.04
N VAL A 450 -7.73 30.66 -8.87
CA VAL A 450 -7.97 31.00 -10.27
C VAL A 450 -7.72 29.74 -11.09
N SER A 451 -8.77 29.09 -11.55
CA SER A 451 -8.73 27.85 -12.32
C SER A 451 -8.56 28.10 -13.82
N SER A 452 -7.70 27.34 -14.51
CA SER A 452 -7.57 27.36 -15.98
C SER A 452 -8.83 26.85 -16.69
N VAL A 453 -9.64 26.04 -15.99
CA VAL A 453 -10.89 25.45 -16.50
C VAL A 453 -12.14 26.17 -15.98
N GLY A 454 -11.97 27.34 -15.35
CA GLY A 454 -13.07 28.23 -14.98
C GLY A 454 -13.93 27.77 -13.80
N ARG A 455 -13.49 26.74 -13.05
CA ARG A 455 -14.16 26.29 -11.83
C ARG A 455 -13.85 27.21 -10.64
N THR A 456 -14.73 27.19 -9.64
CA THR A 456 -14.62 28.03 -8.44
C THR A 456 -14.84 27.20 -7.18
N ALA A 457 -14.04 27.44 -6.14
CA ALA A 457 -14.21 26.80 -4.84
C ALA A 457 -15.45 27.35 -4.11
N PRO A 458 -16.47 26.53 -3.78
CA PRO A 458 -17.65 26.98 -3.05
C PRO A 458 -17.31 27.46 -1.64
N ASP A 459 -18.11 28.37 -1.10
CA ASP A 459 -17.95 28.86 0.28
C ASP A 459 -18.31 27.80 1.34
N PHE A 460 -19.18 26.86 0.97
CA PHE A 460 -19.70 25.79 1.79
C PHE A 460 -19.85 24.51 0.96
N GLU A 461 -19.40 23.39 1.51
CA GLU A 461 -19.81 22.06 1.08
C GLU A 461 -20.56 21.42 2.26
N THR A 462 -21.87 21.20 2.09
CA THR A 462 -22.74 20.78 3.19
C THR A 462 -22.83 19.27 3.24
N ASP A 463 -22.53 18.71 4.41
CA ASP A 463 -22.73 17.31 4.71
C ASP A 463 -24.19 17.07 5.12
N GLY A 464 -25.00 16.65 4.15
CA GLY A 464 -26.45 16.59 4.25
C GLY A 464 -26.99 15.17 4.27
N PHE A 465 -27.96 14.91 5.16
CA PHE A 465 -28.63 13.61 5.30
C PHE A 465 -30.14 13.72 5.34
N GLY A 466 -30.84 12.60 5.14
CA GLY A 466 -32.30 12.53 5.11
C GLY A 466 -32.97 12.13 6.43
N THR A 467 -32.24 11.54 7.38
CA THR A 467 -32.80 10.96 8.62
C THR A 467 -32.03 11.40 9.85
N SER A 468 -32.76 11.66 10.94
CA SER A 468 -32.23 12.02 12.26
C SER A 468 -33.01 11.36 13.39
N TYR A 469 -32.40 11.26 14.57
CA TYR A 469 -33.05 10.81 15.80
C TYR A 469 -32.91 11.83 16.94
N GLY A 470 -33.57 11.52 18.06
CA GLY A 470 -33.42 12.27 19.30
C GLY A 470 -33.96 13.70 19.26
N ARG A 471 -33.66 14.45 20.33
CA ARG A 471 -34.11 15.86 20.50
C ARG A 471 -33.11 16.89 19.97
N SER A 472 -31.98 16.42 19.47
CA SER A 472 -30.90 17.27 19.00
C SER A 472 -30.08 16.53 17.96
N GLN A 473 -29.68 17.25 16.92
CA GLN A 473 -28.90 16.73 15.81
C GLN A 473 -27.70 17.64 15.58
N GLU A 474 -26.54 17.04 15.40
CA GLU A 474 -25.37 17.75 14.90
C GLU A 474 -25.40 17.74 13.37
N VAL A 475 -25.10 18.87 12.74
CA VAL A 475 -25.02 19.00 11.29
C VAL A 475 -23.67 19.63 10.95
N ALA A 476 -23.07 19.19 9.85
CA ALA A 476 -21.74 19.59 9.44
C ALA A 476 -21.73 20.28 8.07
N SER A 477 -20.70 21.07 7.84
CA SER A 477 -20.34 21.59 6.53
C SER A 477 -18.85 21.91 6.54
N VAL A 478 -18.17 21.59 5.45
CA VAL A 478 -16.83 22.11 5.16
C VAL A 478 -17.00 23.58 4.75
N ILE A 479 -16.41 24.49 5.52
CA ILE A 479 -16.59 25.95 5.34
C ILE A 479 -15.24 26.62 5.20
N ARG A 480 -15.15 27.51 4.21
CA ARG A 480 -14.03 28.44 4.02
C ARG A 480 -13.70 29.19 5.32
N ARG A 481 -12.45 29.07 5.81
CA ARG A 481 -12.04 29.66 7.08
C ARG A 481 -12.09 31.19 7.07
N SER A 482 -11.82 31.82 5.93
CA SER A 482 -11.81 33.28 5.79
C SER A 482 -13.20 33.93 6.00
N LEU A 483 -14.30 33.16 5.90
CA LEU A 483 -15.65 33.67 6.19
C LEU A 483 -15.81 34.09 7.65
N ARG A 484 -16.40 35.26 7.88
CA ARG A 484 -16.69 35.77 9.23
C ARG A 484 -18.10 35.39 9.69
N HIS A 485 -18.29 35.34 11.01
CA HIS A 485 -19.59 35.10 11.65
C HIS A 485 -20.34 33.88 11.10
N LYS A 486 -19.66 32.73 11.02
CA LYS A 486 -20.24 31.46 10.61
C LYS A 486 -21.36 31.06 11.57
N ARG A 487 -22.51 30.67 11.02
CA ARG A 487 -23.73 30.30 11.77
C ARG A 487 -24.44 29.14 11.09
N LEU A 488 -24.99 28.24 11.89
CA LEU A 488 -26.02 27.31 11.46
C LEU A 488 -27.38 28.00 11.56
N ASN A 489 -28.22 27.85 10.55
CA ASN A 489 -29.63 28.22 10.58
C ASN A 489 -30.49 27.00 10.29
N TYR A 490 -31.66 26.95 10.91
CA TYR A 490 -32.58 25.85 10.70
C TYR A 490 -34.02 26.25 11.02
N ARG A 491 -34.99 25.54 10.45
CA ARG A 491 -36.40 25.65 10.85
C ARG A 491 -37.04 24.27 10.94
N ILE A 492 -38.01 24.14 11.83
CA ILE A 492 -38.74 22.90 12.09
C ILE A 492 -40.16 23.06 11.56
N ASN A 493 -40.62 22.14 10.72
CA ASN A 493 -41.96 22.11 10.12
C ASN A 493 -42.36 23.43 9.44
N GLY A 494 -41.43 24.06 8.72
CA GLY A 494 -41.67 25.35 8.05
C GLY A 494 -41.87 26.54 9.01
N GLY A 495 -41.60 26.38 10.31
CA GLY A 495 -41.74 27.42 11.31
C GLY A 495 -40.68 28.53 11.21
N ARG A 496 -40.50 29.28 12.31
CA ARG A 496 -39.51 30.36 12.36
C ARG A 496 -38.08 29.83 12.18
N VAL A 497 -37.22 30.65 11.60
CA VAL A 497 -35.79 30.36 11.50
C VAL A 497 -35.13 30.52 12.87
N HIS A 498 -34.42 29.49 13.28
CA HIS A 498 -33.52 29.45 14.41
C HIS A 498 -32.08 29.60 13.92
N SER A 499 -31.21 30.15 14.76
CA SER A 499 -29.80 30.31 14.44
C SER A 499 -28.94 29.87 15.62
N ALA A 500 -27.90 29.08 15.34
CA ALA A 500 -26.99 28.49 16.31
C ALA A 500 -25.52 28.80 15.95
N PRO A 501 -24.62 28.88 16.95
CA PRO A 501 -23.19 28.94 16.67
C PRO A 501 -22.72 27.61 16.07
N VAL A 502 -21.64 27.68 15.30
CA VAL A 502 -20.89 26.50 14.84
C VAL A 502 -19.55 26.41 15.55
N ARG A 503 -19.01 25.20 15.67
CA ARG A 503 -17.67 24.92 16.16
C ARG A 503 -16.93 24.13 15.10
N GLU A 504 -15.66 24.43 14.90
CA GLU A 504 -14.77 23.62 14.09
C GLU A 504 -14.61 22.21 14.72
N TRP A 505 -14.74 21.19 13.88
CA TRP A 505 -14.31 19.83 14.19
C TRP A 505 -12.79 19.75 14.00
N ARG A 506 -12.12 18.93 14.82
CA ARG A 506 -10.65 18.91 14.94
C ARG A 506 -10.09 17.53 14.56
N GLY A 507 -10.81 16.82 13.71
CA GLY A 507 -10.60 15.40 13.47
C GLY A 507 -11.17 14.50 14.57
N GLY A 508 -11.18 13.22 14.25
CA GLY A 508 -11.49 12.11 15.15
C GLY A 508 -10.22 11.47 15.69
N GLU A 509 -10.29 10.18 15.99
CA GLU A 509 -9.18 9.43 16.57
C GLU A 509 -8.06 9.11 15.57
N ARG A 510 -8.34 9.12 14.26
CA ARG A 510 -7.43 8.65 13.20
C ARG A 510 -7.26 9.60 12.03
N TYR A 511 -8.33 10.28 11.63
CA TYR A 511 -8.33 11.26 10.54
C TYR A 511 -9.25 12.45 10.83
N GLY A 512 -9.13 13.48 10.01
CA GLY A 512 -9.92 14.71 9.97
C GLY A 512 -9.19 15.94 10.48
N ASP A 513 -7.88 15.84 10.74
CA ASP A 513 -6.98 16.97 10.99
C ASP A 513 -6.01 17.22 9.83
N GLU A 514 -6.20 16.52 8.71
CA GLU A 514 -5.42 16.65 7.50
C GLU A 514 -5.97 17.74 6.56
N ASN A 515 -5.07 18.42 5.84
CA ASN A 515 -5.36 19.35 4.75
C ASN A 515 -6.51 20.32 5.11
N ASP A 516 -6.39 20.97 6.27
CA ASP A 516 -7.42 21.83 6.85
C ASP A 516 -6.98 23.30 6.99
N THR A 517 -6.06 23.77 6.14
CA THR A 517 -5.43 25.09 6.30
C THR A 517 -6.37 26.24 5.90
N TYR A 518 -7.15 26.08 4.83
CA TYR A 518 -7.96 27.15 4.23
C TYR A 518 -9.46 26.93 4.42
N TYR A 519 -9.88 25.67 4.49
CA TYR A 519 -11.20 25.19 4.84
C TYR A 519 -11.13 24.39 6.13
N GLY A 520 -12.27 24.17 6.75
CA GLY A 520 -12.39 23.30 7.90
C GLY A 520 -13.82 22.81 8.03
N GLU A 521 -14.02 21.67 8.66
CA GLU A 521 -15.37 21.19 8.95
C GLU A 521 -15.94 21.93 10.17
N PHE A 522 -17.10 22.56 10.01
CA PHE A 522 -17.80 23.26 11.07
C PHE A 522 -19.13 22.59 11.38
N ARG A 523 -19.36 22.32 12.65
CA ARG A 523 -20.53 21.64 13.15
C ARG A 523 -21.42 22.56 13.98
N GLY A 524 -22.72 22.50 13.72
CA GLY A 524 -23.74 23.19 14.47
C GLY A 524 -24.76 22.20 15.04
N LYS A 525 -25.49 22.62 16.07
CA LYS A 525 -26.46 21.75 16.75
C LYS A 525 -27.89 22.26 16.61
N VAL A 526 -28.72 21.51 15.90
CA VAL A 526 -30.18 21.66 15.90
C VAL A 526 -30.71 21.15 17.24
N ARG A 527 -31.61 21.91 17.87
CA ARG A 527 -32.21 21.57 19.18
C ARG A 527 -33.73 21.62 19.13
N SER A 528 -34.33 20.85 20.03
CA SER A 528 -35.78 20.82 20.30
C SER A 528 -36.62 20.19 19.19
N GLN A 529 -36.00 19.45 18.28
CA GLN A 529 -36.70 18.58 17.33
C GLN A 529 -37.36 17.39 18.05
N ARG A 530 -38.36 16.78 17.41
CA ARG A 530 -39.16 15.66 17.94
C ARG A 530 -39.46 14.67 16.82
N PRO A 531 -39.72 13.39 17.14
CA PRO A 531 -40.21 12.43 16.16
C PRO A 531 -41.40 12.97 15.37
N GLY A 532 -41.36 12.83 14.03
CA GLY A 532 -42.34 13.36 13.09
C GLY A 532 -42.01 14.75 12.55
N ASP A 533 -41.02 15.45 13.10
CA ASP A 533 -40.59 16.75 12.58
C ASP A 533 -39.82 16.60 11.26
N LYS A 534 -39.99 17.58 10.37
CA LYS A 534 -39.15 17.83 9.19
C LYS A 534 -38.30 19.07 9.45
N VAL A 535 -36.98 18.93 9.39
CA VAL A 535 -36.04 20.01 9.68
C VAL A 535 -35.29 20.40 8.42
N GLU A 536 -35.36 21.67 8.06
CA GLU A 536 -34.52 22.28 7.02
C GLU A 536 -33.34 22.99 7.70
N ALA A 537 -32.12 22.75 7.23
CA ALA A 537 -30.88 23.31 7.78
C ALA A 537 -29.96 23.87 6.68
N TRP A 538 -29.23 24.94 7.01
CA TRP A 538 -28.24 25.58 6.14
C TRP A 538 -27.26 26.45 6.94
N PHE A 539 -26.10 26.72 6.37
CA PHE A 539 -25.05 27.53 6.97
C PHE A 539 -25.00 28.91 6.33
N THR A 540 -24.59 29.91 7.11
CA THR A 540 -24.36 31.28 6.63
C THR A 540 -23.04 31.83 7.14
N GLY A 541 -22.44 32.73 6.38
CA GLY A 541 -21.22 33.44 6.74
C GLY A 541 -21.14 34.78 6.01
N TRP A 542 -20.08 35.54 6.30
CA TRP A 542 -19.82 36.83 5.67
C TRP A 542 -18.50 36.80 4.91
N LYS A 543 -18.59 37.02 3.59
CA LYS A 543 -17.45 37.21 2.68
C LYS A 543 -17.28 38.71 2.45
N GLY A 544 -16.26 39.30 3.08
CA GLY A 544 -16.14 40.76 3.08
C GLY A 544 -17.33 41.45 3.77
N ARG A 545 -18.21 42.07 2.98
CA ARG A 545 -19.49 42.68 3.39
C ARG A 545 -20.72 41.94 2.84
N GLU A 546 -20.52 40.92 2.02
CA GLU A 546 -21.58 40.11 1.46
C GLU A 546 -21.91 38.97 2.42
N ARG A 547 -23.21 38.67 2.56
CA ARG A 547 -23.66 37.49 3.29
C ARG A 547 -23.86 36.36 2.29
N VAL A 548 -23.21 35.24 2.56
CA VAL A 548 -23.26 34.02 1.74
C VAL A 548 -23.90 32.89 2.54
N GLU A 549 -24.51 31.93 1.85
CA GLU A 549 -25.16 30.78 2.48
C GLU A 549 -24.96 29.49 1.69
N SER A 550 -24.98 28.37 2.41
CA SER A 550 -24.86 27.03 1.84
C SER A 550 -26.16 26.61 1.13
N LYS A 551 -26.09 25.54 0.34
CA LYS A 551 -27.30 24.81 -0.06
C LYS A 551 -28.06 24.36 1.20
N HIS A 552 -29.39 24.44 1.12
CA HIS A 552 -30.28 23.93 2.16
C HIS A 552 -30.45 22.42 1.98
N PHE A 553 -30.47 21.67 3.07
CA PHE A 553 -30.86 20.27 3.07
C PHE A 553 -31.95 20.03 4.11
N THR A 554 -32.66 18.91 3.98
CA THR A 554 -33.78 18.59 4.86
C THR A 554 -33.72 17.15 5.31
N TYR A 555 -33.95 16.93 6.61
CA TYR A 555 -34.07 15.61 7.20
C TYR A 555 -35.39 15.43 7.97
N GLY A 556 -35.85 14.19 8.04
CA GLY A 556 -36.96 13.76 8.89
C GLY A 556 -36.45 13.21 10.23
N VAL A 557 -37.14 13.54 11.32
CA VAL A 557 -36.82 13.01 12.65
C VAL A 557 -37.65 11.76 12.91
N ARG A 558 -37.00 10.60 12.95
CA ARG A 558 -37.66 9.30 13.24
C ARG A 558 -37.73 9.07 14.76
N ASP A 559 -38.68 8.25 15.21
CA ASP A 559 -38.73 7.80 16.60
C ASP A 559 -37.65 6.73 16.82
N GLN A 560 -36.67 7.03 17.67
CA GLN A 560 -35.63 6.08 18.07
C GLN A 560 -36.18 4.93 18.92
N LYS A 561 -37.42 5.04 19.44
CA LYS A 561 -38.05 4.04 20.32
C LYS A 561 -37.19 3.68 21.55
N ARG A 562 -36.35 4.63 21.99
CA ARG A 562 -35.34 4.46 23.06
C ARG A 562 -34.31 3.37 22.77
N ALA A 563 -34.11 2.99 21.51
CA ALA A 563 -33.05 2.09 21.09
C ALA A 563 -31.68 2.70 21.39
N ASP A 564 -30.76 1.88 21.87
CA ASP A 564 -29.37 2.23 22.13
C ASP A 564 -28.38 1.47 21.24
N VAL A 565 -28.86 0.46 20.51
CA VAL A 565 -28.08 -0.29 19.52
C VAL A 565 -28.80 -0.26 18.18
N LEU A 566 -28.08 0.07 17.11
CA LEU A 566 -28.56 -0.04 15.74
C LEU A 566 -28.17 -1.41 15.19
N VAL A 567 -29.12 -2.12 14.57
CA VAL A 567 -28.86 -3.33 13.79
C VAL A 567 -28.93 -2.93 12.32
N ILE A 568 -27.79 -2.92 11.65
CA ILE A 568 -27.70 -2.71 10.20
C ILE A 568 -27.88 -4.08 9.54
N ALA A 569 -28.96 -4.23 8.79
CA ALA A 569 -29.24 -5.37 7.93
C ALA A 569 -28.70 -5.06 6.53
N ASP A 570 -27.53 -5.63 6.22
CA ASP A 570 -26.85 -5.52 4.92
C ASP A 570 -27.16 -6.74 4.05
N GLU A 571 -28.46 -7.04 3.96
CA GLU A 571 -29.01 -8.09 3.10
C GLU A 571 -29.54 -7.44 1.83
N ASP A 572 -28.78 -7.56 0.75
CA ASP A 572 -29.07 -6.96 -0.56
C ASP A 572 -30.07 -7.81 -1.37
N TYR A 573 -31.32 -7.86 -0.89
CA TYR A 573 -32.37 -8.67 -1.51
C TYR A 573 -32.94 -8.09 -2.81
N THR A 574 -32.53 -6.88 -3.18
CA THR A 574 -32.82 -6.26 -4.48
C THR A 574 -31.66 -6.36 -5.48
N GLY A 575 -30.44 -6.65 -5.01
CA GLY A 575 -29.26 -6.90 -5.81
C GLY A 575 -29.16 -8.32 -6.38
N VAL A 576 -27.95 -8.69 -6.76
CA VAL A 576 -27.69 -9.94 -7.53
C VAL A 576 -26.83 -10.98 -6.79
N ASN A 577 -26.28 -10.67 -5.61
CA ASN A 577 -25.25 -11.50 -4.96
C ASN A 577 -25.45 -11.76 -3.44
N PRO A 578 -26.32 -12.71 -3.06
CA PRO A 578 -26.86 -13.78 -3.88
C PRO A 578 -28.18 -13.40 -4.55
N THR A 579 -28.65 -14.26 -5.47
CA THR A 579 -30.01 -14.12 -5.99
C THR A 579 -31.04 -14.54 -4.95
N TYR A 580 -31.89 -13.61 -4.53
CA TYR A 580 -32.99 -13.88 -3.61
C TYR A 580 -34.23 -14.44 -4.33
N PRO A 581 -35.09 -15.22 -3.63
CA PRO A 581 -36.36 -15.66 -4.20
C PRO A 581 -37.22 -14.48 -4.69
N PRO A 582 -37.92 -14.61 -5.83
CA PRO A 582 -38.81 -13.55 -6.32
C PRO A 582 -39.86 -13.13 -5.29
N GLY A 583 -39.98 -11.83 -5.06
CA GLY A 583 -40.94 -11.24 -4.11
C GLY A 583 -40.42 -11.03 -2.69
N THR A 584 -39.13 -11.29 -2.43
CA THR A 584 -38.47 -10.86 -1.18
C THR A 584 -38.49 -9.32 -1.10
N ASP A 585 -39.02 -8.78 -0.01
CA ASP A 585 -39.20 -7.34 0.21
C ASP A 585 -38.73 -6.85 1.60
N GLN A 586 -37.98 -7.71 2.30
CA GLN A 586 -37.44 -7.47 3.64
C GLN A 586 -36.25 -8.40 3.92
N PRO A 587 -35.31 -7.97 4.79
CA PRO A 587 -34.18 -8.80 5.22
C PRO A 587 -34.66 -10.03 6.01
N ARG A 588 -33.97 -11.15 5.84
CA ARG A 588 -34.33 -12.44 6.44
C ARG A 588 -34.01 -12.50 7.93
N TYR A 589 -32.84 -12.00 8.33
CA TYR A 589 -32.30 -12.21 9.68
C TYR A 589 -32.47 -11.00 10.61
N ALA A 590 -32.97 -9.87 10.11
CA ALA A 590 -32.97 -8.62 10.87
C ALA A 590 -33.71 -8.71 12.22
N GLN A 591 -34.85 -9.41 12.23
CA GLN A 591 -35.61 -9.63 13.46
C GLN A 591 -34.87 -10.54 14.45
N GLN A 592 -34.16 -11.56 13.96
CA GLN A 592 -33.32 -12.44 14.79
C GLN A 592 -32.22 -11.63 15.48
N TYR A 593 -31.47 -10.81 14.74
CA TYR A 593 -30.43 -9.95 15.30
C TYR A 593 -30.99 -8.94 16.31
N ALA A 594 -32.16 -8.34 16.03
CA ALA A 594 -32.84 -7.48 16.99
C ALA A 594 -33.18 -8.23 18.29
N ASP A 595 -33.68 -9.46 18.20
CA ASP A 595 -33.99 -10.27 19.37
C ASP A 595 -32.73 -10.70 20.16
N LEU A 596 -31.60 -10.92 19.48
CA LEU A 596 -30.30 -11.17 20.15
C LEU A 596 -29.82 -9.94 20.93
N VAL A 597 -29.88 -8.75 20.34
CA VAL A 597 -29.56 -7.48 21.01
C VAL A 597 -30.47 -7.26 22.23
N LYS A 598 -31.76 -7.59 22.09
CA LYS A 598 -32.72 -7.53 23.19
C LYS A 598 -32.41 -8.53 24.30
N ALA A 599 -32.01 -9.75 23.95
CA ALA A 599 -31.56 -10.77 24.90
C ALA A 599 -30.29 -10.34 25.65
N ALA A 600 -29.40 -9.58 24.99
CA ALA A 600 -28.25 -8.93 25.60
C ALA A 600 -28.60 -7.71 26.49
N ARG A 601 -29.89 -7.45 26.74
CA ARG A 601 -30.43 -6.35 27.57
C ARG A 601 -30.24 -4.95 26.99
N HIS A 602 -30.09 -4.86 25.68
CA HIS A 602 -30.10 -3.61 24.92
C HIS A 602 -31.42 -3.45 24.15
N LYS A 603 -31.66 -2.27 23.60
CA LYS A 603 -32.86 -1.97 22.80
C LYS A 603 -32.43 -1.79 21.34
N PRO A 604 -32.82 -2.71 20.45
CA PRO A 604 -32.48 -2.63 19.04
C PRO A 604 -33.37 -1.63 18.29
N LEU A 605 -32.81 -1.06 17.23
CA LEU A 605 -33.55 -0.54 16.08
C LEU A 605 -32.94 -1.16 14.83
N VAL A 606 -33.76 -1.71 13.95
CA VAL A 606 -33.31 -2.27 12.66
C VAL A 606 -33.26 -1.15 11.62
N TRP A 607 -32.16 -1.11 10.88
CA TRP A 607 -31.95 -0.31 9.69
C TRP A 607 -31.72 -1.24 8.51
N ASP A 608 -32.61 -1.19 7.54
CA ASP A 608 -32.63 -2.05 6.36
C ASP A 608 -32.01 -1.29 5.20
N ILE A 609 -30.81 -1.66 4.75
CA ILE A 609 -30.05 -0.85 3.78
C ILE A 609 -30.77 -0.77 2.43
N ASP A 610 -31.36 -1.87 1.95
CA ASP A 610 -32.08 -1.90 0.67
C ASP A 610 -33.30 -0.99 0.67
N LYS A 611 -33.95 -0.84 1.83
CA LYS A 611 -35.15 -0.02 1.98
C LYS A 611 -34.89 1.42 2.39
N ASP A 612 -33.99 1.62 3.35
CA ASP A 612 -33.74 2.90 4.00
C ASP A 612 -32.50 3.63 3.45
N GLY A 613 -31.69 2.96 2.62
CA GLY A 613 -30.40 3.45 2.12
C GLY A 613 -29.29 3.31 3.16
N VAL A 614 -28.13 3.90 2.90
CA VAL A 614 -26.99 3.85 3.82
C VAL A 614 -27.23 4.73 5.05
N PRO A 615 -27.03 4.23 6.29
CA PRO A 615 -27.18 5.04 7.49
C PRO A 615 -26.03 6.04 7.64
N HIS A 616 -26.34 7.33 7.52
CA HIS A 616 -25.35 8.40 7.67
C HIS A 616 -24.72 8.43 9.07
N ASP A 617 -23.42 8.68 9.17
CA ASP A 617 -22.66 8.71 10.42
C ASP A 617 -23.22 9.71 11.46
N LEU A 618 -23.43 10.98 11.10
CA LEU A 618 -24.01 12.01 11.97
C LEU A 618 -25.52 11.88 12.11
N GLY A 619 -26.24 11.63 11.00
CA GLY A 619 -27.70 11.58 10.97
C GLY A 619 -28.28 10.38 11.71
N VAL A 620 -27.63 9.22 11.59
CA VAL A 620 -28.14 7.93 12.07
C VAL A 620 -27.20 7.32 13.10
N LEU A 621 -25.98 6.93 12.72
CA LEU A 621 -25.11 6.06 13.52
C LEU A 621 -24.76 6.68 14.89
N LYS A 622 -24.43 7.97 14.92
CA LYS A 622 -24.05 8.73 16.12
C LYS A 622 -25.12 8.77 17.22
N HIS A 623 -26.37 8.43 16.93
CA HIS A 623 -27.43 8.36 17.94
C HIS A 623 -27.44 7.07 18.75
N PHE A 624 -26.66 6.07 18.33
CA PHE A 624 -26.59 4.76 18.97
C PHE A 624 -25.24 4.56 19.66
N LYS A 625 -25.27 3.83 20.77
CA LYS A 625 -24.05 3.53 21.55
C LYS A 625 -23.18 2.47 20.89
N ALA A 626 -23.79 1.58 20.12
CA ALA A 626 -23.12 0.58 19.31
C ALA A 626 -23.96 0.25 18.07
N VAL A 627 -23.28 -0.30 17.06
CA VAL A 627 -23.82 -0.79 15.81
C VAL A 627 -23.53 -2.29 15.72
N VAL A 628 -24.53 -3.08 15.32
CA VAL A 628 -24.38 -4.47 14.90
C VAL A 628 -24.63 -4.51 13.40
N TRP A 629 -23.61 -4.78 12.61
CA TRP A 629 -23.68 -4.87 11.15
C TRP A 629 -23.49 -6.31 10.72
N TYR A 630 -24.50 -6.88 10.07
CA TYR A 630 -24.44 -8.24 9.57
C TYR A 630 -24.78 -8.33 8.09
N LEU A 631 -24.18 -9.32 7.40
CA LEU A 631 -24.39 -9.59 5.98
C LEU A 631 -25.54 -10.59 5.73
N GLY A 632 -25.74 -11.59 6.60
CA GLY A 632 -26.75 -12.62 6.42
C GLY A 632 -26.38 -13.55 5.27
N ASP A 633 -27.32 -13.82 4.35
CA ASP A 633 -27.04 -14.60 3.13
C ASP A 633 -26.18 -13.81 2.11
N ASN A 634 -25.98 -12.50 2.33
CA ASN A 634 -25.29 -11.62 1.39
C ASN A 634 -23.81 -11.94 1.28
N ARG A 635 -23.30 -12.12 0.05
CA ARG A 635 -21.87 -12.28 -0.19
C ARG A 635 -21.22 -10.95 -0.51
N LEU A 636 -21.83 -10.19 -1.43
CA LEU A 636 -21.46 -8.84 -1.82
C LEU A 636 -22.72 -8.01 -2.07
N THR A 637 -22.73 -6.77 -1.60
CA THR A 637 -23.75 -5.80 -2.01
C THR A 637 -23.42 -5.32 -3.43
N GLN A 638 -24.21 -5.73 -4.42
CA GLN A 638 -23.86 -5.65 -5.84
C GLN A 638 -25.12 -5.47 -6.72
N ASP A 639 -25.07 -4.50 -7.65
CA ASP A 639 -26.13 -4.29 -8.65
C ASP A 639 -25.83 -5.03 -9.97
N GLU A 640 -26.87 -5.27 -10.78
CA GLU A 640 -26.71 -5.90 -12.12
C GLU A 640 -25.75 -5.12 -13.04
N ALA A 641 -25.61 -3.80 -12.82
CA ALA A 641 -24.69 -2.95 -13.59
C ALA A 641 -23.21 -3.15 -13.21
N ASP A 642 -22.94 -3.70 -12.03
CA ASP A 642 -21.61 -3.90 -11.47
C ASP A 642 -21.01 -5.28 -11.82
N GLU A 643 -21.76 -6.13 -12.53
CA GLU A 643 -21.42 -7.53 -12.71
C GLU A 643 -21.48 -7.95 -14.20
N PRO A 644 -20.47 -8.65 -14.73
CA PRO A 644 -19.13 -8.86 -14.17
C PRO A 644 -18.21 -7.65 -14.44
N VAL A 645 -17.09 -7.57 -13.71
CA VAL A 645 -15.98 -6.68 -14.09
C VAL A 645 -15.40 -7.17 -15.41
N ARG A 646 -15.37 -6.30 -16.42
CA ARG A 646 -14.87 -6.66 -17.75
C ARG A 646 -13.39 -6.33 -17.86
N SER A 647 -12.62 -7.23 -18.46
CA SER A 647 -11.20 -7.01 -18.72
C SER A 647 -10.79 -7.49 -20.12
N VAL A 648 -9.65 -7.01 -20.60
CA VAL A 648 -8.98 -7.54 -21.81
C VAL A 648 -8.67 -9.04 -21.73
N ILE A 649 -8.67 -9.65 -20.54
CA ILE A 649 -8.44 -11.09 -20.32
C ILE A 649 -9.67 -11.89 -19.91
N GLY A 650 -10.85 -11.29 -19.91
CA GLY A 650 -12.11 -11.97 -19.59
C GLY A 650 -12.92 -11.25 -18.52
N ASP A 651 -14.07 -11.83 -18.24
CA ASP A 651 -15.00 -11.33 -17.26
C ASP A 651 -14.68 -11.92 -15.88
N PHE A 652 -14.60 -11.05 -14.87
CA PHE A 652 -14.31 -11.41 -13.49
C PHE A 652 -15.54 -11.16 -12.63
N PRO A 653 -16.33 -12.20 -12.35
CA PRO A 653 -17.46 -12.08 -11.43
C PRO A 653 -16.98 -11.77 -10.02
N ASP A 654 -17.90 -11.26 -9.18
CA ASP A 654 -17.67 -11.00 -7.75
C ASP A 654 -16.48 -10.07 -7.47
N SER A 655 -16.17 -9.16 -8.39
CA SER A 655 -14.98 -8.28 -8.32
C SER A 655 -15.31 -6.80 -8.15
N GLN A 656 -16.60 -6.46 -8.06
CA GLN A 656 -17.09 -5.10 -7.90
C GLN A 656 -18.27 -5.07 -6.93
N VAL A 657 -18.37 -4.00 -6.15
CA VAL A 657 -19.49 -3.73 -5.25
C VAL A 657 -20.27 -2.49 -5.70
N ALA A 658 -21.53 -2.41 -5.29
CA ALA A 658 -22.35 -1.23 -5.50
C ALA A 658 -21.87 -0.05 -4.63
N ASP A 659 -22.15 1.18 -5.06
CA ASP A 659 -21.77 2.40 -4.34
C ASP A 659 -22.25 2.44 -2.89
N ARG A 660 -23.41 1.82 -2.60
CA ARG A 660 -23.95 1.71 -1.23
C ARG A 660 -23.03 0.92 -0.29
N ALA A 661 -22.26 -0.04 -0.80
CA ALA A 661 -21.28 -0.79 0.00
C ALA A 661 -20.10 0.11 0.41
N LYS A 662 -19.57 0.87 -0.55
CA LYS A 662 -18.55 1.90 -0.31
C LYS A 662 -19.06 2.94 0.69
N ASP A 663 -20.22 3.52 0.45
CA ASP A 663 -20.79 4.55 1.33
C ASP A 663 -21.03 4.02 2.75
N LEU A 664 -21.46 2.76 2.90
CA LEU A 664 -21.63 2.11 4.20
C LEU A 664 -20.30 1.99 4.94
N VAL A 665 -19.26 1.50 4.26
CA VAL A 665 -17.91 1.44 4.82
C VAL A 665 -17.44 2.82 5.26
N LEU A 666 -17.60 3.86 4.43
CA LEU A 666 -17.17 5.22 4.75
C LEU A 666 -17.95 5.82 5.93
N ASN A 667 -19.26 5.61 6.02
CA ASN A 667 -20.08 6.10 7.14
C ASN A 667 -19.75 5.38 8.45
N VAL A 668 -19.57 4.06 8.41
CA VAL A 668 -19.15 3.29 9.59
C VAL A 668 -17.73 3.67 10.01
N ARG A 669 -16.83 3.93 9.05
CA ARG A 669 -15.47 4.45 9.30
C ARG A 669 -15.52 5.80 10.02
N SER A 670 -16.33 6.76 9.56
CA SER A 670 -16.53 8.05 10.24
C SER A 670 -17.10 7.88 11.65
N TYR A 671 -18.07 6.99 11.82
CA TYR A 671 -18.65 6.66 13.12
C TYR A 671 -17.60 6.10 14.09
N LEU A 672 -16.76 5.17 13.65
CA LEU A 672 -15.66 4.62 14.45
C LEU A 672 -14.59 5.66 14.75
N ASN A 673 -14.26 6.53 13.80
CA ASN A 673 -13.32 7.65 13.99
C ASN A 673 -13.79 8.62 15.09
N GLU A 674 -15.08 8.69 15.39
CA GLU A 674 -15.65 9.46 16.51
C GLU A 674 -15.84 8.64 17.81
N GLY A 675 -15.23 7.45 17.91
CA GLY A 675 -15.33 6.58 19.07
C GLY A 675 -16.60 5.73 19.09
N GLY A 676 -17.24 5.54 17.93
CA GLY A 676 -18.31 4.56 17.73
C GLY A 676 -17.89 3.14 18.10
N LYS A 677 -18.86 2.23 18.20
CA LYS A 677 -18.61 0.82 18.57
C LYS A 677 -19.29 -0.12 17.58
N LEU A 678 -18.57 -1.10 17.07
CA LEU A 678 -19.05 -1.98 16.01
C LEU A 678 -18.89 -3.46 16.37
N LEU A 679 -19.96 -4.21 16.20
CA LEU A 679 -19.91 -5.66 16.00
C LEU A 679 -20.23 -5.93 14.52
N HIS A 680 -19.27 -6.47 13.79
CA HIS A 680 -19.44 -6.88 12.39
C HIS A 680 -19.36 -8.40 12.28
N ALA A 681 -20.34 -9.03 11.62
CA ALA A 681 -20.41 -10.47 11.49
C ALA A 681 -20.97 -10.88 10.12
N GLY A 682 -20.38 -11.92 9.55
CA GLY A 682 -20.83 -12.50 8.29
C GLY A 682 -19.75 -13.40 7.73
N GLU A 683 -20.17 -14.41 6.99
CA GLU A 683 -19.29 -15.40 6.38
C GLU A 683 -18.25 -14.77 5.45
N THR A 684 -18.70 -13.86 4.59
CA THR A 684 -17.89 -13.21 3.55
C THR A 684 -17.40 -11.82 3.95
N THR A 685 -17.43 -11.48 5.24
CA THR A 685 -16.90 -10.20 5.71
C THR A 685 -15.42 -10.06 5.30
N GLY A 686 -15.08 -8.94 4.67
CA GLY A 686 -13.74 -8.68 4.13
C GLY A 686 -13.41 -9.42 2.83
N TYR A 687 -14.40 -9.99 2.14
CA TYR A 687 -14.20 -10.60 0.83
C TYR A 687 -13.84 -9.53 -0.22
N THR A 688 -12.76 -9.78 -0.97
CA THR A 688 -12.17 -8.81 -1.93
C THR A 688 -12.22 -9.31 -3.38
N GLY A 689 -12.99 -10.35 -3.66
CA GLY A 689 -13.12 -10.88 -5.01
C GLY A 689 -11.88 -11.63 -5.52
N PRO A 690 -11.98 -12.26 -6.70
CA PRO A 690 -10.86 -12.97 -7.32
C PRO A 690 -9.72 -12.04 -7.77
N LEU A 691 -10.01 -10.75 -7.97
CA LEU A 691 -9.02 -9.74 -8.36
C LEU A 691 -8.42 -8.97 -7.18
N GLY A 692 -8.88 -9.18 -5.94
CA GLY A 692 -8.45 -8.38 -4.79
C GLY A 692 -6.93 -8.35 -4.58
N GLN A 693 -6.25 -9.49 -4.71
CA GLN A 693 -4.79 -9.53 -4.66
C GLN A 693 -4.14 -8.85 -5.86
N ALA A 694 -4.73 -8.99 -7.06
CA ALA A 694 -4.21 -8.37 -8.28
C ALA A 694 -4.24 -6.85 -8.22
N ASN A 695 -5.24 -6.32 -7.54
CA ASN A 695 -5.41 -4.89 -7.33
C ASN A 695 -4.69 -4.43 -6.06
N GLY A 696 -3.96 -5.29 -5.36
CA GLY A 696 -3.18 -4.90 -4.20
C GLY A 696 -3.97 -4.71 -2.91
N GLY A 697 -5.07 -5.44 -2.74
CA GLY A 697 -6.02 -5.33 -1.63
C GLY A 697 -7.29 -4.60 -2.05
N GLY A 698 -8.43 -4.97 -1.46
CA GLY A 698 -9.72 -4.32 -1.74
C GLY A 698 -10.51 -4.86 -2.92
N ILE A 699 -11.62 -4.20 -3.25
CA ILE A 699 -12.59 -4.57 -4.30
C ILE A 699 -13.02 -3.33 -5.09
N TYR A 700 -13.38 -3.47 -6.37
CA TYR A 700 -13.70 -2.30 -7.21
C TYR A 700 -15.08 -1.70 -6.91
N TYR A 701 -15.26 -0.43 -7.28
CA TYR A 701 -16.57 0.20 -7.43
C TYR A 701 -16.53 1.19 -8.62
N GLY A 702 -17.10 0.79 -9.75
CA GLY A 702 -17.16 1.62 -10.94
C GLY A 702 -15.83 2.01 -11.60
N LEU A 703 -15.93 2.86 -12.63
CA LEU A 703 -14.81 3.34 -13.45
C LEU A 703 -14.14 4.56 -12.81
N LYS A 704 -12.82 4.70 -12.94
CA LYS A 704 -12.05 5.80 -12.37
C LYS A 704 -12.55 7.17 -12.87
N GLY A 705 -12.84 8.07 -11.92
CA GLY A 705 -13.49 9.36 -12.16
C GLY A 705 -14.94 9.30 -12.68
N HIS A 706 -15.48 8.11 -12.92
CA HIS A 706 -16.88 7.88 -13.28
C HIS A 706 -17.44 6.69 -12.47
N PRO A 707 -17.54 6.81 -11.12
CA PRO A 707 -17.90 5.70 -10.23
C PRO A 707 -19.28 5.10 -10.52
N GLU A 708 -20.16 5.84 -11.19
CA GLU A 708 -21.49 5.38 -11.62
C GLU A 708 -21.46 4.54 -12.93
N ARG A 709 -20.29 4.34 -13.54
CA ARG A 709 -20.12 3.54 -14.76
C ARG A 709 -19.48 2.19 -14.42
N PRO A 710 -19.83 1.10 -15.13
CA PRO A 710 -19.23 -0.21 -14.89
C PRO A 710 -17.70 -0.20 -15.01
N CYS A 711 -17.01 -0.94 -14.14
CA CYS A 711 -15.56 -1.09 -14.20
C CYS A 711 -15.16 -1.88 -15.46
N VAL A 712 -14.22 -1.32 -16.24
CA VAL A 712 -13.65 -1.95 -17.43
C VAL A 712 -12.14 -1.82 -17.40
N ILE A 713 -11.44 -2.93 -17.19
CA ILE A 713 -9.97 -3.00 -17.12
C ILE A 713 -9.38 -3.14 -18.51
N THR A 714 -8.65 -2.13 -18.96
CA THR A 714 -8.08 -2.03 -20.31
C THR A 714 -6.56 -2.11 -20.32
N THR A 715 -5.90 -1.46 -19.36
CA THR A 715 -4.45 -1.23 -19.38
C THR A 715 -3.76 -1.51 -18.05
N SER A 716 -4.51 -1.47 -16.94
CA SER A 716 -3.99 -1.70 -15.60
C SER A 716 -5.12 -2.07 -14.65
N PHE A 717 -4.84 -2.96 -13.71
CA PHE A 717 -5.74 -3.30 -12.61
C PHE A 717 -5.98 -2.13 -11.63
N ARG A 718 -5.34 -0.98 -11.79
CA ARG A 718 -5.48 0.19 -10.89
C ARG A 718 -5.82 1.51 -11.60
N ASP A 719 -5.57 1.61 -12.90
CA ASP A 719 -5.72 2.88 -13.60
C ASP A 719 -7.13 3.09 -14.13
N ASP A 720 -7.84 2.00 -14.42
CA ASP A 720 -9.14 2.05 -15.07
C ASP A 720 -10.32 2.13 -14.07
N CYS A 721 -10.22 1.52 -12.88
CA CYS A 721 -11.35 1.37 -11.95
C CYS A 721 -11.05 1.92 -10.56
N GLU A 722 -12.07 2.46 -9.88
CA GLU A 722 -11.92 2.89 -8.48
C GLU A 722 -11.89 1.67 -7.56
N LEU A 723 -11.12 1.79 -6.49
CA LEU A 723 -10.85 0.70 -5.55
C LEU A 723 -11.32 1.07 -4.14
N LEU A 724 -12.22 0.26 -3.59
CA LEU A 724 -12.50 0.23 -2.17
C LEU A 724 -11.41 -0.63 -1.51
N SER A 725 -10.34 0.02 -1.06
CA SER A 725 -9.22 -0.64 -0.40
C SER A 725 -9.64 -1.40 0.87
N ASP A 726 -8.80 -2.33 1.32
CA ASP A 726 -8.96 -3.07 2.56
C ASP A 726 -8.50 -2.30 3.81
N ASP A 727 -8.08 -1.04 3.67
CA ASP A 727 -7.68 -0.13 4.77
C ASP A 727 -8.72 -0.06 5.90
N PHE A 728 -10.02 -0.16 5.60
CA PHE A 728 -11.06 -0.23 6.61
C PHE A 728 -10.90 -1.47 7.51
N PHE A 729 -10.67 -2.64 6.91
CA PHE A 729 -10.48 -3.89 7.65
C PHE A 729 -9.16 -3.86 8.42
N GLN A 730 -8.07 -3.45 7.75
CA GLN A 730 -6.73 -3.43 8.33
C GLN A 730 -6.65 -2.43 9.48
N TYR A 731 -7.06 -1.18 9.24
CA TYR A 731 -6.89 -0.11 10.20
C TYR A 731 -7.97 -0.18 11.28
N TYR A 732 -9.26 -0.38 10.95
CA TYR A 732 -10.38 -0.24 11.90
C TYR A 732 -10.87 -1.56 12.51
N LEU A 733 -10.83 -2.66 11.76
CA LEU A 733 -11.34 -3.95 12.26
C LEU A 733 -10.23 -4.84 12.80
N GLY A 734 -8.97 -4.47 12.60
CA GLY A 734 -7.81 -5.20 13.08
C GLY A 734 -7.49 -6.46 12.28
N ALA A 735 -8.06 -6.61 11.08
CA ALA A 735 -7.83 -7.73 10.18
C ALA A 735 -6.95 -7.28 9.00
N TYR A 736 -5.68 -7.70 9.02
CA TYR A 736 -4.67 -7.32 8.01
C TYR A 736 -4.95 -7.95 6.64
N ALA A 737 -5.33 -9.22 6.65
CA ALA A 737 -5.64 -9.98 5.46
C ALA A 737 -6.76 -10.97 5.75
N ARG A 738 -7.51 -11.32 4.71
CA ARG A 738 -8.54 -12.37 4.75
C ARG A 738 -8.09 -13.59 3.96
N GLN A 739 -8.35 -14.76 4.53
CA GLN A 739 -8.22 -16.07 3.91
C GLN A 739 -9.57 -16.80 3.96
N HIS A 740 -9.70 -17.81 3.10
CA HIS A 740 -10.85 -18.70 3.07
C HIS A 740 -10.66 -19.85 4.05
N VAL A 741 -11.65 -20.10 4.90
CA VAL A 741 -11.72 -21.29 5.77
C VAL A 741 -12.92 -22.15 5.37
N GLY A 742 -12.64 -23.35 4.88
CA GLY A 742 -13.66 -24.27 4.36
C GLY A 742 -14.35 -25.08 5.44
N ALA A 743 -15.67 -24.94 5.55
CA ALA A 743 -16.55 -25.80 6.34
C ALA A 743 -16.21 -26.00 7.84
N PRO A 744 -15.88 -24.92 8.60
CA PRO A 744 -15.73 -25.05 10.04
C PRO A 744 -17.05 -25.46 10.71
N THR A 745 -16.95 -26.27 11.77
CA THR A 745 -18.11 -26.83 12.49
C THR A 745 -18.38 -26.16 13.83
N GLY A 746 -17.45 -25.33 14.30
CA GLY A 746 -17.59 -24.62 15.56
C GLY A 746 -16.63 -23.44 15.70
N PHE A 747 -16.79 -22.74 16.80
CA PHE A 747 -16.01 -21.58 17.22
C PHE A 747 -15.56 -21.79 18.67
N THR A 748 -14.29 -21.52 18.96
CA THR A 748 -13.75 -21.52 20.33
C THR A 748 -13.12 -20.18 20.64
N GLY A 749 -13.63 -19.52 21.69
CA GLY A 749 -13.15 -18.22 22.15
C GLY A 749 -11.86 -18.36 22.97
N THR A 750 -10.78 -17.83 22.42
CA THR A 750 -9.42 -17.97 22.96
C THR A 750 -8.99 -16.82 23.86
N LYS A 751 -9.62 -15.65 23.72
CA LYS A 751 -9.28 -14.46 24.51
C LYS A 751 -10.50 -13.60 24.78
N SER A 752 -10.34 -12.61 25.66
CA SER A 752 -11.41 -11.67 25.96
C SER A 752 -11.86 -10.92 24.70
N PRO A 753 -13.17 -10.86 24.43
CA PRO A 753 -14.26 -11.12 25.37
C PRO A 753 -14.85 -12.54 25.37
N PHE A 754 -14.35 -13.46 24.56
CA PHE A 754 -14.96 -14.79 24.36
C PHE A 754 -14.24 -15.93 25.08
N ASP A 755 -13.28 -15.63 25.96
CA ASP A 755 -12.61 -16.60 26.82
C ASP A 755 -13.58 -17.66 27.40
N GLY A 756 -13.33 -18.93 27.04
CA GLY A 756 -14.10 -20.09 27.49
C GLY A 756 -15.52 -20.20 26.90
N VAL A 757 -15.76 -19.63 25.71
CA VAL A 757 -16.99 -19.82 24.94
C VAL A 757 -16.71 -20.80 23.81
N ASP A 758 -17.45 -21.90 23.77
CA ASP A 758 -17.53 -22.76 22.59
C ASP A 758 -18.91 -22.58 21.96
N ALA A 759 -18.96 -22.52 20.63
CA ALA A 759 -20.19 -22.40 19.86
C ALA A 759 -20.22 -23.39 18.70
N GLY A 760 -21.35 -24.07 18.51
CA GLY A 760 -21.57 -24.88 17.31
C GLY A 760 -21.89 -23.99 16.11
N LEU A 761 -21.30 -24.27 14.95
CA LEU A 761 -21.52 -23.55 13.69
C LEU A 761 -22.09 -24.49 12.60
N PRO A 762 -23.35 -24.95 12.74
CA PRO A 762 -23.97 -25.83 11.75
C PRO A 762 -24.24 -25.15 10.39
N GLY A 763 -24.15 -23.82 10.31
CA GLY A 763 -24.60 -23.05 9.15
C GLY A 763 -26.13 -23.01 9.05
N THR A 764 -26.64 -22.38 7.99
CA THR A 764 -28.07 -22.42 7.66
C THR A 764 -28.30 -23.12 6.33
N SER A 765 -29.55 -23.48 6.01
CA SER A 765 -29.86 -24.15 4.74
C SER A 765 -29.64 -23.26 3.51
N THR A 766 -29.63 -21.94 3.67
CA THR A 766 -29.42 -20.97 2.58
C THR A 766 -28.06 -20.30 2.63
N ASN A 767 -27.42 -20.31 3.80
CA ASN A 767 -26.07 -19.85 4.01
C ASN A 767 -25.26 -20.90 4.79
N PRO A 768 -24.90 -22.02 4.13
CA PRO A 768 -24.03 -23.02 4.72
C PRO A 768 -22.65 -22.40 4.93
N LEU A 769 -22.04 -22.60 6.09
CA LEU A 769 -20.72 -22.04 6.40
C LEU A 769 -19.64 -22.77 5.60
N ASN A 770 -19.35 -22.33 4.38
CA ASN A 770 -18.45 -22.96 3.42
C ASN A 770 -17.41 -21.99 2.84
N GLU A 771 -17.55 -20.70 3.09
CA GLU A 771 -16.68 -19.61 2.69
C GLU A 771 -16.29 -18.68 3.86
N ALA A 772 -16.17 -19.27 5.06
CA ALA A 772 -15.87 -18.55 6.29
C ALA A 772 -14.58 -17.71 6.18
N GLY A 773 -14.60 -16.53 6.79
CA GLY A 773 -13.44 -15.63 6.85
C GLY A 773 -12.43 -16.06 7.91
N GLY A 774 -11.22 -16.42 7.49
CA GLY A 774 -10.05 -16.48 8.36
C GLY A 774 -9.28 -15.17 8.28
N PHE A 775 -8.89 -14.60 9.41
CA PHE A 775 -8.21 -13.30 9.44
C PHE A 775 -6.80 -13.38 10.00
N GLN A 776 -5.87 -12.70 9.33
CA GLN A 776 -4.60 -12.33 9.94
C GLN A 776 -4.81 -11.11 10.82
N VAL A 777 -4.43 -11.20 12.09
CA VAL A 777 -4.54 -10.08 13.03
C VAL A 777 -3.54 -8.98 12.65
N THR A 778 -3.98 -7.73 12.56
CA THR A 778 -3.12 -6.58 12.21
C THR A 778 -1.93 -6.45 13.15
N SER A 779 -2.08 -6.63 14.46
CA SER A 779 -0.95 -6.59 15.39
C SER A 779 0.05 -7.75 15.26
N THR A 780 -0.29 -8.80 14.49
CA THR A 780 0.65 -9.88 14.14
C THR A 780 1.48 -9.50 12.90
N ALA A 781 0.85 -8.86 11.90
CA ALA A 781 1.55 -8.34 10.71
C ALA A 781 2.32 -7.04 10.95
N LEU A 782 1.77 -6.18 11.82
CA LEU A 782 2.29 -4.88 12.21
C LEU A 782 2.40 -4.86 13.75
N PRO A 783 3.54 -5.29 14.32
CA PRO A 783 3.71 -5.41 15.76
C PRO A 783 3.33 -4.14 16.52
N LYS A 784 2.51 -4.28 17.57
CA LYS A 784 1.98 -3.16 18.37
C LYS A 784 3.06 -2.22 18.91
N GLU A 785 4.25 -2.73 19.17
CA GLU A 785 5.37 -1.93 19.67
C GLU A 785 5.86 -0.87 18.67
N ASP A 786 5.77 -1.19 17.38
CA ASP A 786 6.10 -0.30 16.28
C ASP A 786 4.87 0.44 15.74
N PHE A 787 3.70 -0.22 15.76
CA PHE A 787 2.43 0.28 15.20
C PHE A 787 1.27 0.30 16.22
N PRO A 788 1.38 1.05 17.32
CA PRO A 788 0.39 1.03 18.41
C PRO A 788 -1.02 1.51 18.02
N GLN A 789 -1.14 2.26 16.92
CA GLN A 789 -2.42 2.72 16.35
C GLN A 789 -3.28 1.59 15.79
N PHE A 790 -2.68 0.42 15.50
CA PHE A 790 -3.35 -0.76 14.96
C PHE A 790 -3.46 -1.91 15.98
N ASP A 791 -3.47 -1.58 17.26
CA ASP A 791 -3.65 -2.54 18.35
C ASP A 791 -4.92 -3.40 18.14
N SER A 792 -4.70 -4.68 17.89
CA SER A 792 -5.73 -5.68 17.66
C SER A 792 -5.29 -7.03 18.22
N TRP A 793 -6.24 -7.91 18.51
CA TRP A 793 -5.93 -9.24 19.00
C TRP A 793 -6.95 -10.28 18.57
N LYS A 794 -6.46 -11.50 18.39
CA LYS A 794 -7.24 -12.73 18.25
C LYS A 794 -8.19 -12.92 19.43
N ILE A 795 -9.45 -13.26 19.15
CA ILE A 795 -10.47 -13.52 20.18
C ILE A 795 -11.16 -14.88 20.04
N GLY A 796 -10.92 -15.62 18.96
CA GLY A 796 -11.33 -17.00 18.83
C GLY A 796 -10.92 -17.62 17.49
N ASP A 797 -11.07 -18.95 17.43
CA ASP A 797 -10.67 -19.81 16.31
C ASP A 797 -11.83 -20.65 15.82
N TYR A 798 -11.63 -21.28 14.66
CA TYR A 798 -12.54 -22.28 14.14
C TYR A 798 -12.22 -23.65 14.74
N THR A 799 -13.23 -24.51 14.82
CA THR A 799 -13.08 -25.94 15.12
C THR A 799 -13.69 -26.80 14.02
N GLY A 800 -13.11 -27.99 13.80
CA GLY A 800 -13.52 -28.91 12.74
C GLY A 800 -13.08 -28.52 11.32
N ALA A 801 -12.41 -27.37 11.18
CA ALA A 801 -11.59 -27.02 10.04
C ALA A 801 -10.33 -26.35 10.58
N ALA A 802 -9.15 -26.83 10.19
CA ALA A 802 -7.91 -26.14 10.50
C ALA A 802 -7.73 -25.02 9.48
N ALA A 803 -7.36 -23.83 9.95
CA ALA A 803 -6.86 -22.84 9.04
C ALA A 803 -5.53 -23.31 8.42
N PRO A 804 -5.12 -22.81 7.23
CA PRO A 804 -4.01 -23.39 6.49
C PRO A 804 -2.62 -23.40 7.19
N THR A 805 -2.46 -22.73 8.34
CA THR A 805 -1.17 -22.52 9.02
C THR A 805 -1.21 -22.60 10.57
N GLU A 806 -2.29 -23.11 11.17
CA GLU A 806 -2.38 -23.37 12.64
C GLU A 806 -1.77 -24.73 13.03
N PRO A 807 -1.17 -24.93 14.23
CA PRO A 807 -0.61 -26.24 14.62
C PRO A 807 -1.58 -27.41 14.42
N VAL A 808 -1.08 -28.55 13.95
CA VAL A 808 -1.86 -29.78 13.71
C VAL A 808 -2.09 -30.55 15.00
N GLU A 809 -1.06 -30.61 15.85
CA GLU A 809 -1.13 -31.19 17.19
C GLU A 809 -0.66 -30.16 18.22
N GLY A 810 -1.32 -30.12 19.37
CA GLY A 810 -0.88 -29.26 20.47
C GLY A 810 -0.99 -27.77 20.18
N GLU A 811 -0.03 -27.00 20.70
CA GLU A 811 -0.01 -25.53 20.59
C GLU A 811 1.16 -25.00 19.74
N TRP A 812 2.11 -25.86 19.33
CA TRP A 812 3.36 -25.40 18.72
C TRP A 812 3.70 -26.11 17.42
N TYR A 813 4.25 -25.36 16.47
CA TYR A 813 4.95 -25.90 15.31
C TYR A 813 6.34 -25.28 15.18
N VAL A 814 7.10 -25.74 14.19
CA VAL A 814 8.30 -25.03 13.71
C VAL A 814 8.03 -24.48 12.32
N ALA A 815 8.33 -23.20 12.12
CA ALA A 815 8.13 -22.55 10.83
C ALA A 815 9.37 -21.79 10.37
N GLY A 816 9.59 -21.81 9.07
CA GLY A 816 10.52 -20.97 8.36
C GLY A 816 9.70 -20.00 7.52
N PRO A 817 9.33 -18.84 8.08
CA PRO A 817 8.68 -17.78 7.31
C PRO A 817 9.49 -17.43 6.07
N HIS A 818 8.79 -17.04 5.01
CA HIS A 818 9.47 -16.61 3.81
C HIS A 818 10.43 -15.45 4.09
N GLN A 819 11.62 -15.53 3.50
CA GLN A 819 12.60 -14.46 3.42
C GLN A 819 13.38 -14.68 2.13
N ASP A 820 13.56 -13.61 1.37
CA ASP A 820 14.40 -13.59 0.18
C ASP A 820 15.84 -14.08 0.49
N SER A 821 16.40 -14.88 -0.43
CA SER A 821 17.76 -15.45 -0.43
C SER A 821 18.10 -16.37 0.75
N ALA A 822 17.11 -17.05 1.33
CA ALA A 822 17.29 -17.85 2.54
C ALA A 822 17.49 -19.35 2.24
N TYR A 823 18.35 -20.00 3.01
CA TYR A 823 18.47 -21.45 3.05
C TYR A 823 18.46 -21.88 4.50
N ARG A 824 17.28 -22.22 4.99
CA ARG A 824 17.06 -22.58 6.40
C ARG A 824 17.02 -24.09 6.53
N ARG A 825 17.55 -24.64 7.61
CA ARG A 825 17.53 -26.09 7.86
C ARG A 825 17.11 -26.42 9.28
N LEU A 826 16.11 -27.28 9.41
CA LEU A 826 15.74 -27.95 10.64
C LEU A 826 16.23 -29.40 10.56
N THR A 827 17.29 -29.70 11.30
CA THR A 827 18.11 -30.91 11.13
C THR A 827 18.03 -31.84 12.34
N ARG A 828 17.98 -33.14 12.08
CA ARG A 828 17.99 -34.21 13.09
C ARG A 828 18.88 -35.37 12.66
N THR A 829 19.69 -35.89 13.58
CA THR A 829 20.38 -37.18 13.40
C THR A 829 19.50 -38.32 13.94
N ILE A 830 19.28 -39.34 13.12
CA ILE A 830 18.48 -40.53 13.41
C ILE A 830 19.41 -41.74 13.47
N ASP A 831 19.32 -42.51 14.56
CA ASP A 831 20.08 -43.75 14.71
C ASP A 831 19.29 -44.97 14.23
N LEU A 832 19.72 -45.55 13.11
CA LEU A 832 19.16 -46.76 12.52
C LEU A 832 20.11 -47.96 12.63
N THR A 833 21.13 -47.93 13.51
CA THR A 833 22.14 -49.01 13.59
C THR A 833 21.53 -50.38 13.91
N ASP A 834 20.44 -50.40 14.68
CA ASP A 834 19.71 -51.62 15.05
C ASP A 834 18.44 -51.85 14.21
N VAL A 835 18.21 -51.04 13.17
CA VAL A 835 17.04 -51.14 12.28
C VAL A 835 17.46 -51.72 10.94
N THR A 836 16.73 -52.74 10.48
CA THR A 836 16.92 -53.37 9.18
C THR A 836 16.05 -52.70 8.11
N ALA A 837 16.47 -52.76 6.85
CA ALA A 837 15.67 -52.25 5.74
C ALA A 837 14.29 -52.95 5.62
N ALA A 838 14.17 -54.19 6.08
CA ALA A 838 12.91 -54.93 6.10
C ALA A 838 11.88 -54.34 7.08
N GLN A 839 12.34 -53.59 8.09
CA GLN A 839 11.48 -52.87 9.03
C GLN A 839 10.96 -51.55 8.45
N ALA A 840 11.33 -51.20 7.22
CA ALA A 840 10.84 -50.04 6.47
C ALA A 840 10.84 -48.72 7.27
N PRO A 841 11.98 -48.31 7.87
CA PRO A 841 12.05 -47.07 8.64
C PRO A 841 11.59 -45.88 7.80
N THR A 842 10.63 -45.12 8.31
CA THR A 842 9.99 -44.01 7.60
C THR A 842 9.88 -42.80 8.51
N LEU A 843 10.39 -41.65 8.07
CA LEU A 843 10.16 -40.36 8.69
C LEU A 843 8.84 -39.79 8.16
N GLN A 844 7.93 -39.44 9.03
CA GLN A 844 6.65 -38.82 8.72
C GLN A 844 6.60 -37.42 9.35
N ALA A 845 5.85 -36.51 8.74
CA ALA A 845 5.53 -35.19 9.30
C ALA A 845 4.22 -34.66 8.70
N GLN A 846 3.64 -33.67 9.35
CA GLN A 846 2.71 -32.75 8.72
C GLN A 846 3.50 -31.52 8.25
N VAL A 847 3.24 -31.08 7.02
CA VAL A 847 3.79 -29.82 6.53
C VAL A 847 2.71 -28.96 5.90
N ALA A 848 2.74 -27.65 6.18
CA ALA A 848 2.02 -26.66 5.40
C ALA A 848 3.05 -25.75 4.75
N TYR A 849 2.86 -25.44 3.47
CA TYR A 849 3.82 -24.62 2.76
C TYR A 849 3.09 -23.73 1.75
N SER A 850 3.52 -22.47 1.70
CA SER A 850 3.13 -21.50 0.70
C SER A 850 4.43 -20.94 0.16
N THR A 851 4.83 -21.46 -0.99
CA THR A 851 6.11 -21.17 -1.63
C THR A 851 5.84 -20.67 -3.04
N GLU A 852 6.77 -19.88 -3.55
CA GLU A 852 6.81 -19.47 -4.94
C GLU A 852 6.85 -20.71 -5.87
N THR A 853 5.80 -20.92 -6.68
CA THR A 853 5.58 -22.21 -7.37
C THR A 853 6.63 -22.48 -8.45
N GLY A 854 7.55 -23.41 -8.19
CA GLY A 854 8.60 -23.84 -9.11
C GLY A 854 9.99 -23.28 -8.80
N PHE A 855 10.15 -22.57 -7.67
CA PHE A 855 11.24 -21.61 -7.50
C PHE A 855 11.76 -21.52 -6.08
N ASP A 856 10.87 -21.26 -5.14
CA ASP A 856 11.10 -21.61 -3.75
C ASP A 856 10.82 -23.10 -3.57
N ASN A 857 11.66 -23.75 -2.77
CA ASN A 857 11.58 -25.19 -2.60
C ASN A 857 11.65 -25.58 -1.13
N VAL A 858 10.77 -26.50 -0.76
CA VAL A 858 10.95 -27.27 0.46
C VAL A 858 11.56 -28.61 0.07
N ILE A 859 12.73 -28.91 0.61
CA ILE A 859 13.42 -30.19 0.38
C ILE A 859 13.64 -30.92 1.69
N VAL A 860 13.67 -32.25 1.61
CA VAL A 860 14.08 -33.10 2.73
C VAL A 860 15.42 -33.73 2.39
N GLU A 861 16.47 -33.14 2.92
CA GLU A 861 17.86 -33.53 2.70
C GLU A 861 18.19 -34.72 3.61
N ALA A 862 18.97 -35.68 3.11
CA ALA A 862 19.48 -36.80 3.90
C ALA A 862 20.90 -37.20 3.48
N HIS A 863 21.71 -37.61 4.44
CA HIS A 863 23.03 -38.20 4.22
C HIS A 863 23.44 -39.11 5.39
N THR A 864 24.39 -40.02 5.17
CA THR A 864 24.98 -40.79 6.28
C THR A 864 25.73 -39.80 7.19
N ALA A 865 25.49 -39.86 8.50
CA ALA A 865 26.08 -38.90 9.45
C ALA A 865 27.61 -38.83 9.31
N GLY A 866 28.13 -37.63 9.04
CA GLY A 866 29.56 -37.37 8.82
C GLY A 866 30.11 -37.76 7.43
N ALA A 867 29.28 -38.22 6.50
CA ALA A 867 29.67 -38.53 5.13
C ALA A 867 29.19 -37.45 4.12
N GLY A 868 29.70 -37.49 2.89
CA GLY A 868 29.34 -36.55 1.81
C GLY A 868 28.29 -37.08 0.84
N ASP A 869 27.52 -38.11 1.21
CA ASP A 869 26.53 -38.79 0.37
C ASP A 869 25.14 -38.12 0.43
N TRP A 870 25.12 -36.80 0.24
CA TRP A 870 23.90 -35.99 0.29
C TRP A 870 22.94 -36.33 -0.85
N THR A 871 21.66 -36.53 -0.52
CA THR A 871 20.52 -36.56 -1.46
C THR A 871 19.32 -35.82 -0.89
N THR A 872 18.31 -35.52 -1.71
CA THR A 872 16.96 -35.19 -1.21
C THR A 872 16.04 -36.40 -1.36
N LEU A 873 15.09 -36.57 -0.44
CA LEU A 873 14.21 -37.73 -0.36
C LEU A 873 12.85 -37.49 -1.05
N PRO A 874 12.33 -38.44 -1.85
CA PRO A 874 10.97 -38.37 -2.36
C PRO A 874 9.95 -38.67 -1.27
N ASP A 875 8.86 -37.93 -1.26
CA ASP A 875 7.69 -38.21 -0.44
C ASP A 875 6.88 -39.39 -1.02
N LYS A 876 6.51 -40.33 -0.16
CA LYS A 876 5.70 -41.51 -0.49
C LYS A 876 4.26 -41.16 -0.87
N ASN A 877 3.75 -40.01 -0.44
CA ASN A 877 2.39 -39.55 -0.74
C ASN A 877 2.31 -38.81 -2.10
N GLY A 878 3.45 -38.63 -2.78
CA GLY A 878 3.52 -38.06 -4.13
C GLY A 878 3.48 -36.54 -4.17
N HIS A 879 3.75 -35.86 -3.06
CA HIS A 879 3.79 -34.39 -3.02
C HIS A 879 5.09 -33.81 -3.61
N THR A 880 6.22 -34.51 -3.48
CA THR A 880 7.51 -34.06 -4.04
C THR A 880 7.60 -34.31 -5.55
N SER A 881 8.24 -33.39 -6.27
CA SER A 881 8.58 -33.53 -7.68
C SER A 881 10.10 -33.59 -7.91
N THR A 882 10.53 -34.27 -8.98
CA THR A 882 11.92 -34.25 -9.48
C THR A 882 12.18 -33.12 -10.48
N THR A 883 11.18 -32.26 -10.73
CA THR A 883 11.33 -31.04 -11.52
C THR A 883 12.37 -30.14 -10.85
N VAL A 884 13.42 -29.78 -11.58
CA VAL A 884 14.44 -28.87 -11.08
C VAL A 884 13.87 -27.45 -10.94
N PRO A 885 14.35 -26.65 -9.97
CA PRO A 885 13.99 -25.25 -9.86
C PRO A 885 14.38 -24.54 -11.15
N GLN A 886 13.50 -23.72 -11.70
CA GLN A 886 13.81 -23.06 -12.97
C GLN A 886 15.03 -22.13 -12.85
N GLN A 887 15.33 -21.62 -11.65
CA GLN A 887 16.54 -20.83 -11.40
C GLN A 887 17.83 -21.66 -11.52
N CYS A 888 17.77 -22.99 -11.40
CA CYS A 888 18.93 -23.86 -11.61
C CYS A 888 19.47 -23.75 -13.05
N GLU A 889 18.57 -23.64 -14.04
CA GLU A 889 18.95 -23.46 -15.44
C GLU A 889 19.53 -22.07 -15.72
N GLN A 890 19.23 -21.11 -14.84
CA GLN A 890 19.64 -19.71 -14.92
C GLN A 890 20.97 -19.46 -14.19
N GLY A 891 21.52 -20.46 -13.48
CA GLY A 891 22.84 -20.44 -12.84
C GLY A 891 22.87 -19.77 -11.47
N TYR A 892 22.12 -18.67 -11.28
CA TYR A 892 22.21 -17.89 -10.04
C TYR A 892 21.72 -18.64 -8.79
N TYR A 893 20.86 -19.66 -8.92
CA TYR A 893 20.42 -20.47 -7.78
C TYR A 893 21.57 -21.28 -7.17
N LEU A 894 22.47 -21.79 -8.01
CA LEU A 894 23.68 -22.49 -7.56
C LEU A 894 24.80 -21.52 -7.20
N ASP A 895 24.84 -20.31 -7.78
CA ASP A 895 25.78 -19.28 -7.35
C ASP A 895 25.40 -18.72 -5.96
N MET A 896 24.10 -18.56 -5.70
CA MET A 896 23.56 -18.15 -4.42
C MET A 896 23.59 -19.27 -3.38
N HIS A 897 23.19 -20.49 -3.76
CA HIS A 897 23.17 -21.65 -2.89
C HIS A 897 24.06 -22.78 -3.44
N PRO A 898 25.40 -22.64 -3.36
CA PRO A 898 26.33 -23.64 -3.92
C PRO A 898 26.13 -25.06 -3.38
N PHE A 899 25.59 -25.19 -2.17
CA PHE A 899 25.29 -26.47 -1.54
C PHE A 899 24.29 -27.32 -2.34
N LEU A 900 23.38 -26.69 -3.09
CA LEU A 900 22.43 -27.40 -3.95
C LEU A 900 23.12 -28.17 -5.09
N GLY A 901 24.42 -27.92 -5.36
CA GLY A 901 25.24 -28.69 -6.30
C GLY A 901 25.41 -30.18 -5.90
N HIS A 902 25.01 -30.57 -4.69
CA HIS A 902 24.86 -31.96 -4.30
C HIS A 902 23.73 -32.68 -5.04
N TYR A 903 22.67 -31.94 -5.41
CA TYR A 903 21.41 -32.46 -5.95
C TYR A 903 21.16 -32.03 -7.40
N LEU A 904 21.79 -30.94 -7.82
CA LEU A 904 21.62 -30.31 -9.13
C LEU A 904 22.96 -30.17 -9.86
N THR A 905 22.96 -30.22 -11.20
CA THR A 905 24.18 -30.14 -12.02
C THR A 905 24.50 -28.75 -12.57
N GLY A 906 23.55 -27.82 -12.50
CA GLY A 906 23.66 -26.49 -13.12
C GLY A 906 23.69 -26.54 -14.66
N GLY A 907 23.64 -25.35 -15.28
CA GLY A 907 23.58 -25.21 -16.74
C GLY A 907 22.17 -25.38 -17.32
N ASN A 908 22.03 -25.20 -18.63
CA ASN A 908 20.75 -25.31 -19.33
C ASN A 908 20.81 -26.44 -20.40
N PRO A 909 20.12 -27.57 -20.20
CA PRO A 909 19.20 -27.85 -19.10
C PRO A 909 19.92 -28.21 -17.79
N CYS A 910 19.31 -27.88 -16.66
CA CYS A 910 19.81 -28.29 -15.35
C CYS A 910 19.33 -29.72 -15.08
N GLY A 911 20.25 -30.59 -14.67
CA GLY A 911 19.91 -31.96 -14.30
C GLY A 911 19.50 -32.07 -12.83
N ASN A 912 18.51 -32.93 -12.56
CA ASN A 912 17.99 -33.27 -11.23
C ASN A 912 18.85 -34.30 -10.45
N THR A 913 20.11 -34.44 -10.83
CA THR A 913 21.09 -35.29 -10.14
C THR A 913 22.40 -34.52 -10.08
N GLY A 914 22.89 -34.26 -8.88
CA GLY A 914 24.09 -33.47 -8.63
C GLY A 914 25.31 -34.33 -8.36
N THR A 915 26.26 -33.78 -7.61
CA THR A 915 27.53 -34.45 -7.31
C THR A 915 27.39 -35.71 -6.44
N SER A 916 26.35 -35.83 -5.62
CA SER A 916 26.17 -36.95 -4.70
C SER A 916 24.77 -37.57 -4.70
N GLY A 917 23.72 -36.82 -5.06
CA GLY A 917 22.34 -37.29 -4.93
C GLY A 917 21.36 -36.68 -5.93
N ALA A 918 20.08 -37.02 -5.73
CA ALA A 918 18.98 -36.60 -6.60
C ALA A 918 18.16 -35.48 -5.98
N TRP A 919 17.45 -34.73 -6.84
CA TRP A 919 16.54 -33.64 -6.48
C TRP A 919 15.09 -34.13 -6.37
N ASN A 920 14.44 -33.81 -5.24
CA ASN A 920 13.05 -34.03 -4.89
C ASN A 920 12.62 -32.86 -4.01
N ALA A 921 11.60 -32.11 -4.44
CA ALA A 921 11.17 -30.90 -3.75
C ALA A 921 9.64 -30.75 -3.75
N LEU A 922 9.13 -30.10 -2.70
CA LEU A 922 7.77 -29.55 -2.63
C LEU A 922 7.83 -28.08 -3.05
N THR A 923 6.84 -27.61 -3.79
CA THR A 923 6.71 -26.21 -4.18
C THR A 923 5.24 -25.85 -4.44
N GLY A 924 4.91 -24.56 -4.44
CA GLY A 924 3.55 -24.04 -4.50
C GLY A 924 2.87 -23.91 -3.15
N ASN A 925 1.54 -23.95 -3.15
CA ASN A 925 0.71 -23.82 -1.94
C ASN A 925 0.00 -25.13 -1.62
N SER A 926 0.19 -25.64 -0.40
CA SER A 926 -0.43 -26.88 0.08
C SER A 926 -1.92 -26.72 0.45
N ASN A 927 -2.43 -25.48 0.54
CA ASN A 927 -3.77 -25.14 1.01
C ASN A 927 -4.08 -25.73 2.40
N GLY A 928 -3.08 -25.73 3.27
CA GLY A 928 -3.15 -26.30 4.62
C GLY A 928 -2.14 -27.42 4.84
N TRP A 929 -2.30 -28.13 5.95
CA TRP A 929 -1.41 -29.22 6.32
C TRP A 929 -1.63 -30.45 5.44
N VAL A 930 -0.52 -30.96 4.91
CA VAL A 930 -0.48 -32.21 4.17
C VAL A 930 0.47 -33.19 4.87
N PRO A 931 0.10 -34.49 4.95
CA PRO A 931 0.99 -35.49 5.50
C PRO A 931 2.09 -35.82 4.48
N VAL A 932 3.35 -35.86 4.93
CA VAL A 932 4.51 -36.30 4.15
C VAL A 932 5.20 -37.49 4.81
N ALA A 933 5.79 -38.37 4.01
CA ALA A 933 6.46 -39.57 4.48
C ALA A 933 7.68 -39.94 3.61
N PHE A 934 8.85 -40.09 4.23
CA PHE A 934 10.13 -40.31 3.55
C PHE A 934 10.75 -41.66 3.95
N ASP A 935 11.15 -42.46 2.96
CA ASP A 935 11.79 -43.77 3.18
C ASP A 935 13.25 -43.62 3.62
N LEU A 936 13.61 -44.20 4.77
CA LEU A 936 14.98 -44.22 5.28
C LEU A 936 15.65 -45.58 5.16
N SER A 937 15.04 -46.56 4.47
CA SER A 937 15.55 -47.94 4.37
C SER A 937 16.96 -48.03 3.79
N ALA A 938 17.38 -47.07 2.95
CA ALA A 938 18.74 -46.98 2.41
C ALA A 938 19.83 -46.73 3.47
N TYR A 939 19.42 -46.25 4.65
CA TYR A 939 20.29 -45.93 5.78
C TYR A 939 20.19 -46.95 6.93
N ALA A 940 19.44 -48.04 6.75
CA ALA A 940 19.38 -49.13 7.71
C ALA A 940 20.78 -49.62 8.11
N GLY A 941 21.02 -49.78 9.41
CA GLY A 941 22.33 -50.13 9.97
C GLY A 941 23.32 -48.96 10.10
N LYS A 942 22.89 -47.71 9.92
CA LYS A 942 23.72 -46.50 10.01
C LYS A 942 23.04 -45.40 10.83
N GLN A 943 23.78 -44.33 11.15
CA GLN A 943 23.18 -43.06 11.53
C GLN A 943 22.97 -42.20 10.27
N VAL A 944 21.79 -41.60 10.14
CA VAL A 944 21.43 -40.70 9.04
C VAL A 944 21.09 -39.34 9.62
N GLU A 945 21.60 -38.28 9.00
CA GLU A 945 21.17 -36.92 9.30
C GLU A 945 20.18 -36.47 8.24
N VAL A 946 19.04 -35.94 8.69
CA VAL A 946 17.93 -35.50 7.85
C VAL A 946 17.60 -34.04 8.16
N SER A 947 17.37 -33.23 7.14
CA SER A 947 16.97 -31.82 7.30
C SER A 947 15.71 -31.51 6.50
N PHE A 948 14.70 -30.91 7.15
CA PHE A 948 13.71 -30.13 6.42
C PHE A 948 14.33 -28.78 6.09
N ALA A 949 14.41 -28.45 4.81
CA ALA A 949 14.99 -27.20 4.37
C ALA A 949 13.99 -26.39 3.57
N TYR A 950 13.95 -25.08 3.84
CA TYR A 950 13.28 -24.10 3.00
C TYR A 950 14.35 -23.28 2.29
N VAL A 951 14.37 -23.34 0.97
CA VAL A 951 15.36 -22.72 0.10
C VAL A 951 14.64 -21.74 -0.82
N SER A 952 14.84 -20.46 -0.58
CA SER A 952 14.21 -19.39 -1.33
C SER A 952 15.20 -18.65 -2.22
N ASP A 953 14.68 -18.03 -3.26
CA ASP A 953 15.47 -17.19 -4.14
C ASP A 953 15.45 -15.72 -3.66
N PRO A 954 16.15 -14.77 -4.33
CA PRO A 954 16.30 -13.40 -3.85
C PRO A 954 15.04 -12.53 -3.79
N PHE A 955 13.84 -13.11 -3.83
CA PHE A 955 12.61 -12.37 -4.10
C PHE A 955 11.40 -12.92 -3.37
N THR A 956 10.28 -12.20 -3.53
CA THR A 956 9.04 -12.43 -2.81
C THR A 956 8.47 -13.83 -3.04
N GLY A 957 8.31 -14.58 -1.97
CA GLY A 957 7.67 -15.88 -1.95
C GLY A 957 6.31 -15.85 -1.27
N GLY A 958 5.82 -17.06 -0.97
CA GLY A 958 4.59 -17.22 -0.22
C GLY A 958 4.81 -17.01 1.28
N THR A 959 4.08 -17.76 2.09
CA THR A 959 4.14 -17.64 3.55
C THR A 959 5.35 -18.36 4.17
N GLY A 960 6.00 -19.27 3.44
CA GLY A 960 7.11 -20.10 3.90
C GLY A 960 6.70 -21.55 4.20
N LEU A 961 7.47 -22.23 5.04
CA LEU A 961 7.27 -23.64 5.44
C LEU A 961 6.90 -23.74 6.92
N PHE A 962 5.94 -24.60 7.24
CA PHE A 962 5.48 -24.96 8.57
C PHE A 962 5.59 -26.49 8.72
N ILE A 963 6.10 -26.96 9.86
CA ILE A 963 6.38 -28.36 10.14
C ILE A 963 5.82 -28.69 11.52
N ASP A 964 5.05 -29.78 11.61
CA ASP A 964 4.47 -30.27 12.85
C ASP A 964 4.30 -31.81 12.79
N ASP A 965 3.99 -32.43 13.93
CA ASP A 965 3.72 -33.86 14.10
C ASP A 965 4.75 -34.78 13.41
N THR A 966 6.04 -34.59 13.74
CA THR A 966 7.10 -35.41 13.17
C THR A 966 7.16 -36.77 13.86
N LYS A 967 7.22 -37.87 13.09
CA LYS A 967 7.24 -39.24 13.62
C LYS A 967 8.26 -40.11 12.90
N LEU A 968 8.99 -40.93 13.65
CA LEU A 968 9.81 -42.01 13.09
C LEU A 968 9.12 -43.35 13.32
N THR A 969 8.82 -44.06 12.24
CA THR A 969 8.06 -45.32 12.29
C THR A 969 8.79 -46.46 11.60
N THR A 970 8.46 -47.69 12.01
CA THR A 970 8.87 -48.95 11.38
C THR A 970 7.66 -49.88 11.24
N SER A 971 7.81 -51.01 10.56
CA SER A 971 6.80 -52.07 10.52
C SER A 971 6.43 -52.62 11.91
N ASP A 972 7.30 -52.42 12.91
CA ASP A 972 7.12 -52.90 14.28
C ASP A 972 6.44 -51.87 15.18
N GLY A 973 6.22 -50.64 14.68
CA GLY A 973 5.55 -49.54 15.38
C GLY A 973 6.28 -48.20 15.28
N GLU A 974 5.77 -47.22 16.01
CA GLU A 974 6.39 -45.91 16.20
C GLU A 974 7.64 -46.03 17.11
N LEU A 975 8.76 -45.47 16.66
CA LEU A 975 10.00 -45.40 17.42
C LEU A 975 10.07 -44.12 18.24
N ASP A 976 9.66 -43.00 17.65
CA ASP A 976 9.56 -41.70 18.31
C ASP A 976 8.58 -40.76 17.58
N ALA A 977 8.14 -39.74 18.30
CA ALA A 977 7.31 -38.65 17.82
C ALA A 977 7.73 -37.33 18.48
N GLU A 978 7.63 -36.23 17.75
CA GLU A 978 7.87 -34.86 18.22
C GLU A 978 6.92 -33.90 17.50
N GLY A 979 6.00 -33.31 18.26
CA GLY A 979 5.09 -32.23 17.85
C GLY A 979 5.55 -30.85 18.35
N PHE A 980 6.79 -30.72 18.79
CA PHE A 980 7.40 -29.47 19.24
C PHE A 980 6.79 -28.84 20.49
N GLU A 981 6.02 -29.56 21.30
CA GLU A 981 5.27 -28.99 22.45
C GLU A 981 6.14 -28.48 23.60
N THR A 982 7.38 -28.97 23.73
CA THR A 982 8.28 -28.58 24.84
C THR A 982 9.60 -27.96 24.37
N GLY A 983 9.82 -27.89 23.06
CA GLY A 983 11.04 -27.41 22.43
C GLY A 983 11.21 -28.00 21.03
N LEU A 984 12.45 -28.04 20.52
CA LEU A 984 12.75 -28.68 19.24
C LEU A 984 12.96 -30.21 19.36
N GLY A 985 12.98 -30.74 20.57
CA GLY A 985 13.22 -32.16 20.81
C GLY A 985 14.55 -32.65 20.20
N PRO A 986 14.55 -33.70 19.37
CA PRO A 986 15.75 -34.18 18.69
C PRO A 986 16.17 -33.32 17.47
N TRP A 987 15.41 -32.28 17.14
CA TRP A 987 15.72 -31.36 16.04
C TRP A 987 16.60 -30.19 16.49
N SER A 988 17.38 -29.67 15.54
CA SER A 988 18.26 -28.52 15.73
C SER A 988 18.17 -27.60 14.53
N ILE A 989 18.14 -26.29 14.78
CA ILE A 989 18.18 -25.28 13.72
C ILE A 989 19.64 -25.15 13.28
N GLN A 990 19.87 -25.36 11.99
CA GLN A 990 21.15 -25.14 11.35
C GLN A 990 21.04 -23.92 10.44
N GLY A 991 22.02 -23.02 10.53
CA GLY A 991 22.07 -21.88 9.64
C GLY A 991 22.33 -22.30 8.19
N ALA A 992 22.33 -21.29 7.32
CA ALA A 992 22.58 -21.46 5.90
C ALA A 992 23.87 -22.29 5.65
N PRO A 993 23.83 -23.28 4.75
CA PRO A 993 25.01 -24.07 4.42
C PRO A 993 26.11 -23.20 3.81
N GLU A 994 27.35 -23.67 3.92
CA GLU A 994 28.53 -22.93 3.48
C GLU A 994 28.39 -22.44 2.03
N GLY A 995 28.67 -21.16 1.81
CA GLY A 995 28.53 -20.50 0.51
C GLY A 995 27.18 -19.86 0.24
N SER A 996 26.15 -20.13 1.06
CA SER A 996 24.85 -19.44 0.98
C SER A 996 24.84 -18.12 1.77
N PRO A 997 24.00 -17.12 1.39
CA PRO A 997 23.72 -15.95 2.22
C PRO A 997 23.26 -16.36 3.62
N GLY A 998 23.61 -15.56 4.62
CA GLY A 998 23.11 -15.76 5.98
C GLY A 998 21.61 -15.50 6.05
N ASN A 999 20.89 -16.29 6.84
CA ASN A 999 19.47 -16.06 7.08
C ASN A 999 19.30 -14.85 8.02
N ALA A 1000 18.40 -13.91 7.69
CA ALA A 1000 18.09 -12.77 8.55
C ALA A 1000 17.26 -13.22 9.75
N GLU A 1001 16.41 -14.22 9.53
CA GLU A 1001 15.73 -14.99 10.57
C GLU A 1001 15.87 -16.49 10.28
N GLU A 1002 15.94 -17.31 11.32
CA GLU A 1002 16.02 -18.77 11.18
C GLU A 1002 14.64 -19.44 11.29
N PHE A 1003 14.57 -20.77 11.18
CA PHE A 1003 13.40 -21.51 11.65
C PHE A 1003 13.08 -21.08 13.09
N VAL A 1004 11.80 -20.85 13.37
CA VAL A 1004 11.34 -20.45 14.70
C VAL A 1004 10.21 -21.37 15.12
N ARG A 1005 10.28 -21.81 16.37
CA ARG A 1005 9.19 -22.51 17.03
C ARG A 1005 8.15 -21.47 17.42
N SER A 1006 6.92 -21.61 16.95
CA SER A 1006 5.85 -20.61 17.14
C SER A 1006 4.51 -21.27 17.42
N GLU A 1007 3.66 -20.56 18.16
CA GLU A 1007 2.25 -20.88 18.35
C GLU A 1007 1.39 -20.23 17.25
N ALA A 1008 1.91 -19.19 16.57
CA ALA A 1008 1.12 -18.22 15.80
C ALA A 1008 1.99 -17.23 14.99
N LEU A 1009 2.58 -17.65 13.86
CA LEU A 1009 3.34 -16.76 12.96
C LEU A 1009 2.47 -16.04 11.92
N ILE A 1010 1.52 -16.76 11.34
CA ILE A 1010 0.48 -16.21 10.47
C ILE A 1010 -0.82 -16.68 11.05
N ASP A 1011 -1.52 -15.77 11.72
CA ASP A 1011 -2.81 -16.10 12.27
C ASP A 1011 -3.85 -16.22 11.13
N SER A 1012 -4.75 -17.19 11.23
CA SER A 1012 -5.97 -17.24 10.43
C SER A 1012 -7.14 -17.53 11.36
N VAL A 1013 -7.50 -16.52 12.12
CA VAL A 1013 -8.45 -16.60 13.23
C VAL A 1013 -9.87 -16.42 12.74
N SER A 1014 -10.83 -17.00 13.44
CA SER A 1014 -12.25 -16.82 13.13
C SER A 1014 -12.79 -15.45 13.53
N SER A 1015 -12.08 -14.76 14.43
CA SER A 1015 -12.52 -13.46 14.93
C SER A 1015 -11.41 -12.61 15.53
N VAL A 1016 -11.54 -11.31 15.33
CA VAL A 1016 -10.59 -10.28 15.76
C VAL A 1016 -11.31 -9.21 16.58
N ALA A 1017 -10.63 -8.66 17.57
CA ALA A 1017 -11.10 -7.48 18.29
C ALA A 1017 -10.06 -6.36 18.24
N THR A 1018 -10.58 -5.13 18.24
CA THR A 1018 -9.86 -3.93 18.65
C THR A 1018 -10.52 -3.37 19.91
N ARG A 1019 -10.07 -2.21 20.40
CA ARG A 1019 -10.76 -1.49 21.47
C ARG A 1019 -12.23 -1.17 21.13
N ASP A 1020 -12.53 -0.92 19.84
CA ASP A 1020 -13.80 -0.35 19.39
C ASP A 1020 -14.62 -1.29 18.51
N THR A 1021 -14.04 -2.41 18.09
CA THR A 1021 -14.63 -3.31 17.09
C THR A 1021 -14.47 -4.77 17.47
N ILE A 1022 -15.45 -5.57 17.08
CA ILE A 1022 -15.40 -7.04 17.05
C ILE A 1022 -15.80 -7.48 15.65
N LEU A 1023 -14.96 -8.31 15.03
CA LEU A 1023 -15.19 -8.89 13.71
C LEU A 1023 -15.28 -10.41 13.82
N PHE A 1024 -16.33 -11.00 13.24
CA PHE A 1024 -16.49 -12.45 13.07
C PHE A 1024 -16.47 -12.81 11.58
N GLY A 1025 -15.71 -13.85 11.23
CA GLY A 1025 -15.67 -14.41 9.88
C GLY A 1025 -16.82 -15.37 9.56
N PHE A 1026 -17.85 -15.37 10.40
CA PHE A 1026 -19.08 -16.12 10.24
C PHE A 1026 -20.26 -15.25 10.67
N GLY A 1027 -21.42 -15.49 10.09
CA GLY A 1027 -22.67 -14.87 10.50
C GLY A 1027 -23.18 -15.46 11.81
N LEU A 1028 -23.73 -14.62 12.69
CA LEU A 1028 -24.28 -15.11 13.96
C LEU A 1028 -25.49 -16.03 13.73
N GLU A 1029 -26.21 -15.88 12.62
CA GLU A 1029 -27.28 -16.80 12.22
C GLU A 1029 -26.79 -18.22 11.92
N GLN A 1030 -25.50 -18.41 11.68
CA GLN A 1030 -24.87 -19.71 11.39
C GLN A 1030 -24.47 -20.48 12.66
N ALA A 1031 -24.57 -19.85 13.83
CA ALA A 1031 -24.30 -20.48 15.13
C ALA A 1031 -25.57 -21.10 15.75
N GLU A 1032 -25.41 -22.06 16.66
CA GLU A 1032 -26.54 -22.65 17.40
C GLU A 1032 -27.29 -21.58 18.26
N PRO A 1033 -28.63 -21.64 18.38
CA PRO A 1033 -29.42 -20.55 18.99
C PRO A 1033 -29.05 -20.17 20.44
N SER A 1034 -28.51 -21.10 21.23
CA SER A 1034 -27.98 -20.78 22.58
C SER A 1034 -26.73 -19.92 22.51
N ASP A 1035 -25.89 -20.18 21.53
CA ASP A 1035 -24.54 -19.66 21.43
C ASP A 1035 -24.59 -18.26 20.81
N GLN A 1036 -25.50 -18.04 19.85
CA GLN A 1036 -25.86 -16.72 19.32
C GLN A 1036 -26.08 -15.68 20.43
N ARG A 1037 -26.88 -16.04 21.44
CA ARG A 1037 -27.17 -15.15 22.58
C ARG A 1037 -25.94 -14.86 23.40
N THR A 1038 -25.09 -15.86 23.63
CA THR A 1038 -23.84 -15.70 24.38
C THR A 1038 -22.88 -14.79 23.63
N LEU A 1039 -22.71 -15.00 22.33
CA LEU A 1039 -21.82 -14.22 21.47
C LEU A 1039 -22.21 -12.73 21.47
N VAL A 1040 -23.48 -12.41 21.17
CA VAL A 1040 -23.95 -11.01 21.17
C VAL A 1040 -23.87 -10.36 22.55
N ALA A 1041 -24.24 -11.09 23.61
CA ALA A 1041 -24.20 -10.56 24.97
C ALA A 1041 -22.78 -10.27 25.45
N ARG A 1042 -21.79 -11.09 25.07
CA ARG A 1042 -20.38 -10.83 25.40
C ARG A 1042 -19.80 -9.70 24.54
N ALA A 1043 -20.12 -9.68 23.24
CA ALA A 1043 -19.71 -8.62 22.32
C ALA A 1043 -20.17 -7.23 22.79
N LEU A 1044 -21.48 -7.06 23.00
CA LEU A 1044 -22.03 -5.76 23.44
C LEU A 1044 -21.55 -5.36 24.83
N ARG A 1045 -21.34 -6.33 25.74
CA ARG A 1045 -20.73 -6.05 27.04
C ARG A 1045 -19.28 -5.59 26.90
N HIS A 1046 -18.52 -6.07 25.93
CA HIS A 1046 -17.15 -5.60 25.70
C HIS A 1046 -17.16 -4.18 25.13
N LEU A 1047 -17.95 -3.97 24.07
CA LEU A 1047 -18.01 -2.71 23.34
C LEU A 1047 -18.58 -1.54 24.16
N LEU A 1048 -19.51 -1.81 25.09
CA LEU A 1048 -20.23 -0.80 25.87
C LEU A 1048 -19.74 -0.67 27.31
N ARG A 1049 -18.52 -1.12 27.61
CA ARG A 1049 -17.90 -1.07 28.94
C ARG A 1049 -17.57 0.35 29.42
#